data_AF-A0A2W4ESB3-F1
#
_entry.id   AF-A0A2W4ESB3-F1
#
_cell.length_a   1.000
_cell.length_b   1.000
_cell.length_c   1.000
_cell.angle_alpha   90.00
_cell.angle_beta   90.00
_cell.angle_gamma   90.00
#
_symmetry.space_group_name_H-M   'P 1'
#
loop_
_entity.id
_entity.type
_entity.pdbx_description
1 polymer ?
#
loop_
_entity_poly.entity_id
_entity_poly.type
_entity_poly.pdbx_seq_one_letter_code
_entity_poly.pdbx_strand_id
1 'polypeptide(L)'
;MKSNAKSDTNMAAHDIGNLGPREPIDLKSSSIKEYVSFRDIGAFLHRHLQVFVICTAVSVGLGAIYSTTKTPVYSSTTRLVMDPEQGRIESQDSFSGTIIIEAAEIASQVEIVKSEAIARSVIKTLNLDKDPELTSGSSWQSVIRDQFRMFASWFAPAPKSETVAASSHEDATRRTMAAFLSRVSVIRVGQSYILEIGYSSTDAEKAARVANAIADAYVRTGLSERAAAAESGAKWLETRLIEVGGQAQDAAMAVEEFRAKNGIMDIGKQSSLDQQELSEISSQALAARAETAAESAKLDTLNRLMSGQTTDGNVAETINNARIQKLQEDIGVATVKLNDLTSRYETGNPAITNAQNDIARLKGEMRNEFARIQGVYRSNLEVAQTREKLLSEQLAALTSTGTDKNLARVDLTELESRATTYRRMYESILQQLIGTLQKQSFPLGNARVVTAATPPLAKTWPKTSIVIPFAALLGIAAALFIALMRDGMDRRVNSKGRLRRELGIASLGDVPVCGNRSFMSAYAGRSSLAASSALLPLRFVLDMPYSRFSEALRSVKSSVDSSFPPRSSIVVGITSVGAGEGKTTIATNLAQLYRNEGTSVVLVDADFLSAQLSRVATDSGEDFGMEPLQLHAASLKYMGSSEGFGTVVEHRAGHFGGEMPSSGAVPVLTITETEKLVLPTQRYGHLPALRSEIELLRKSYDVVMVDMSAFEDSADTRAICSYLDGVVVVVGRSRKMTIDRLSNALASFGSGKIRLLGVVNNCSDEGDRKAQGKGARRTPPTSSPWSSLTNRIDDKPGAPPLRLVVGIASTGRREILSAVLPHISKQTRLPDEVIVCVASPEDIDPRCLSGLDFPIRVLTSKRGSCSQRNHILDDIEGADVVLFLDDDFLMAPTYIEETESLFRGHRDIIMATGTVLADGITGPGISVQDGMKLVEAKGRRKSELAAMFKPIYNAYGCNMAIRLSAIIAGNVRFDENLPAYGWLEDVDFSRILARYGEVVCGKQMEGVHLGAKMGRTPGVRFGYSQIANPIYLMRKRTMSIRYAGVQIVRNLAANLVKVWKPEPWVDRKGRLRGNALACLDLLTGRLAPANVEALD
;
A
#
# COMPACT_ATOMS: atom_id res chain seq x y z
N MET A 1 -14.45 31.47 66.20
CA MET A 1 -14.71 30.02 66.12
C MET A 1 -13.49 29.33 65.50
N LYS A 2 -13.19 28.14 66.02
CA LYS A 2 -11.96 27.34 65.92
C LYS A 2 -11.50 27.05 64.47
N SER A 3 -10.19 27.07 64.18
CA SER A 3 -9.32 25.90 63.88
C SER A 3 -9.01 25.80 62.38
N ASN A 4 -7.82 25.55 61.84
CA ASN A 4 -6.45 25.36 62.34
C ASN A 4 -5.52 25.45 61.10
N ALA A 5 -4.28 25.89 61.28
CA ALA A 5 -3.25 25.97 60.24
C ALA A 5 -2.46 24.65 60.12
N LYS A 6 -2.00 24.27 58.92
CA LYS A 6 -0.58 23.97 58.57
C LYS A 6 -0.37 23.03 57.36
N SER A 7 0.71 23.36 56.65
CA SER A 7 1.71 22.52 55.94
C SER A 7 1.33 21.75 54.67
N ASP A 8 1.84 22.24 53.53
CA ASP A 8 2.19 21.41 52.38
C ASP A 8 3.67 21.58 52.04
N THR A 9 4.48 20.73 52.65
CA THR A 9 5.83 20.36 52.20
C THR A 9 6.03 18.93 52.65
N ASN A 10 5.64 17.97 51.81
CA ASN A 10 6.19 16.62 51.90
C ASN A 10 6.13 15.88 50.56
N MET A 11 7.29 15.33 50.23
CA MET A 11 7.59 14.41 49.14
C MET A 11 6.58 13.25 49.10
N ALA A 12 6.03 12.98 47.92
CA ALA A 12 5.13 11.87 47.67
C ALA A 12 5.85 10.51 47.85
N ALA A 13 5.62 9.86 48.99
CA ALA A 13 5.80 8.41 49.12
C ALA A 13 4.56 7.74 48.50
N HIS A 14 4.75 7.09 47.35
CA HIS A 14 3.72 6.30 46.71
C HIS A 14 3.26 5.17 47.66
N ASP A 15 1.95 5.09 47.84
CA ASP A 15 1.24 4.12 48.67
C ASP A 15 1.56 2.68 48.23
N ILE A 16 2.28 1.94 49.09
CA ILE A 16 2.62 0.52 48.89
C ILE A 16 1.80 -0.31 49.88
N GLY A 17 0.82 -1.05 49.34
CA GLY A 17 0.38 -2.34 49.87
C GLY A 17 -0.51 -2.31 51.11
N ASN A 18 -1.79 -1.98 50.93
CA ASN A 18 -2.87 -2.52 51.75
C ASN A 18 -3.87 -3.22 50.81
N LEU A 19 -3.79 -4.54 50.70
CA LEU A 19 -4.84 -5.33 50.04
C LEU A 19 -6.04 -5.41 51.00
N GLY A 20 -6.94 -4.45 50.89
CA GLY A 20 -8.24 -4.49 51.55
C GLY A 20 -9.19 -5.49 50.87
N PRO A 21 -10.12 -6.13 51.59
CA PRO A 21 -11.06 -7.07 51.01
C PRO A 21 -12.18 -6.31 50.29
N ARG A 22 -12.07 -6.16 48.96
CA ARG A 22 -13.17 -6.15 47.96
C ARG A 22 -12.70 -5.53 46.64
N GLU A 23 -12.43 -6.39 45.66
CA GLU A 23 -13.01 -6.40 44.31
C GLU A 23 -12.24 -7.44 43.46
N PRO A 24 -12.90 -8.22 42.59
CA PRO A 24 -12.21 -9.13 41.70
C PRO A 24 -11.22 -8.32 40.85
N ILE A 25 -9.97 -8.79 40.77
CA ILE A 25 -8.90 -8.15 40.00
C ILE A 25 -9.39 -7.97 38.56
N ASP A 26 -9.84 -6.76 38.22
CA ASP A 26 -10.29 -6.44 36.88
C ASP A 26 -9.06 -6.34 35.99
N LEU A 27 -8.81 -7.40 35.21
CA LEU A 27 -7.69 -7.54 34.26
C LEU A 27 -7.77 -6.56 33.06
N LYS A 28 -8.54 -5.48 33.17
CA LYS A 28 -8.74 -4.50 32.11
C LYS A 28 -8.50 -3.07 32.61
N SER A 29 -7.24 -2.64 32.62
CA SER A 29 -6.84 -1.31 32.10
C SER A 29 -5.44 -0.89 32.57
N SER A 30 -4.40 -1.32 31.85
CA SER A 30 -3.22 -0.46 31.64
C SER A 30 -2.45 -0.96 30.41
N SER A 31 -2.94 -0.61 29.23
CA SER A 31 -2.19 -0.80 28.00
C SER A 31 -1.05 0.23 27.92
N ILE A 32 0.00 0.03 28.71
CA ILE A 32 1.31 0.61 28.44
C ILE A 32 1.73 0.02 27.09
N LYS A 33 1.58 0.80 26.01
CA LYS A 33 2.00 0.43 24.65
C LYS A 33 3.51 0.21 24.65
N GLU A 34 3.96 -1.02 24.85
CA GLU A 34 5.35 -1.40 24.65
C GLU A 34 5.70 -1.31 23.16
N TYR A 35 6.82 -0.63 22.89
CA TYR A 35 7.42 -0.59 21.57
C TYR A 35 8.30 -1.83 21.44
N VAL A 36 7.96 -2.72 20.50
CA VAL A 36 8.82 -3.84 20.10
C VAL A 36 10.16 -3.25 19.63
N SER A 37 11.24 -3.57 20.34
CA SER A 37 12.60 -3.15 19.96
C SER A 37 13.15 -4.06 18.87
N PHE A 38 14.06 -3.56 18.02
CA PHE A 38 14.80 -4.39 17.05
C PHE A 38 15.55 -5.55 17.71
N ARG A 39 15.95 -5.35 18.97
CA ARG A 39 16.56 -6.38 19.80
C ARG A 39 15.58 -7.53 20.10
N ASP A 40 14.32 -7.22 20.29
CA ASP A 40 13.27 -8.21 20.58
C ASP A 40 12.96 -9.02 19.31
N ILE A 41 12.96 -8.36 18.14
CA ILE A 41 12.84 -9.01 16.84
C ILE A 41 14.03 -9.95 16.59
N GLY A 42 15.26 -9.49 16.86
CA GLY A 42 16.46 -10.33 16.72
C GLY A 42 16.46 -11.54 17.67
N ALA A 43 16.07 -11.33 18.92
CA ALA A 43 15.94 -12.40 19.91
C ALA A 43 14.82 -13.39 19.56
N PHE A 44 13.72 -12.92 18.95
CA PHE A 44 12.65 -13.76 18.43
C PHE A 44 13.13 -14.62 17.25
N LEU A 45 13.79 -14.02 16.25
CA LEU A 45 14.34 -14.75 15.11
C LEU A 45 15.35 -15.83 15.55
N HIS A 46 16.26 -15.50 16.47
CA HIS A 46 17.26 -16.45 16.94
C HIS A 46 16.63 -17.63 17.70
N ARG A 47 15.60 -17.37 18.51
CA ARG A 47 14.86 -18.44 19.23
C ARG A 47 14.11 -19.38 18.30
N HIS A 48 13.65 -18.89 17.16
CA HIS A 48 12.85 -19.65 16.20
C HIS A 48 13.59 -20.01 14.91
N LEU A 49 14.92 -19.82 14.86
CA LEU A 49 15.71 -20.01 13.64
C LEU A 49 15.55 -21.40 13.01
N GLN A 50 15.46 -22.44 13.85
CA GLN A 50 15.21 -23.81 13.37
C GLN A 50 13.85 -23.96 12.67
N VAL A 51 12.81 -23.28 13.16
CA VAL A 51 11.47 -23.28 12.53
C VAL A 51 11.54 -22.59 11.17
N PHE A 52 12.22 -21.44 11.10
CA PHE A 52 12.43 -20.72 9.84
C PHE A 52 13.19 -21.56 8.81
N VAL A 53 14.28 -22.22 9.20
CA VAL A 53 15.08 -23.05 8.30
C VAL A 53 14.27 -24.25 7.80
N ILE A 54 13.60 -25.00 8.68
CA ILE A 54 12.85 -26.21 8.31
C ILE A 54 11.68 -25.87 7.38
N CYS A 55 10.84 -24.90 7.74
CA CYS A 55 9.68 -24.54 6.92
C CYS A 55 10.09 -23.99 5.55
N THR A 56 11.17 -23.21 5.48
CA THR A 56 11.70 -22.70 4.21
C THR A 56 12.26 -23.84 3.35
N ALA A 57 13.04 -24.75 3.94
CA ALA A 57 13.60 -25.90 3.23
C ALA A 57 12.51 -26.83 2.67
N VAL A 58 11.48 -27.13 3.47
CA VAL A 58 10.34 -27.95 3.03
C VAL A 58 9.59 -27.28 1.88
N SER A 59 9.30 -25.97 2.00
CA SER A 59 8.57 -25.25 0.95
C SER A 59 9.36 -25.16 -0.35
N VAL A 60 10.66 -24.86 -0.28
CA VAL A 60 11.56 -24.86 -1.44
C VAL A 60 11.65 -26.25 -2.08
N GLY A 61 11.73 -27.31 -1.27
CA GLY A 61 11.70 -28.70 -1.74
C GLY A 61 10.42 -29.01 -2.52
N LEU A 62 9.25 -28.62 -2.00
CA LEU A 62 7.97 -28.75 -2.69
C LEU A 62 7.92 -27.93 -3.99
N GLY A 63 8.47 -26.71 -3.98
CA GLY A 63 8.59 -25.86 -5.18
C GLY A 63 9.48 -26.48 -6.27
N ALA A 64 10.58 -27.12 -5.88
CA ALA A 64 11.47 -27.83 -6.80
C ALA A 64 10.81 -29.09 -7.39
N ILE A 65 10.11 -29.88 -6.56
CA ILE A 65 9.32 -31.03 -7.01
C ILE A 65 8.24 -30.57 -8.00
N TYR A 66 7.53 -29.48 -7.69
CA TYR A 66 6.53 -28.91 -8.60
C TYR A 66 7.14 -28.47 -9.94
N SER A 67 8.30 -27.82 -9.91
CA SER A 67 8.98 -27.33 -11.13
C SER A 67 9.51 -28.45 -12.03
N THR A 68 9.72 -29.65 -11.48
CA THR A 68 10.26 -30.83 -12.20
C THR A 68 9.17 -31.80 -12.64
N THR A 69 8.06 -31.90 -11.89
CA THR A 69 6.95 -32.82 -12.18
C THR A 69 5.90 -32.25 -13.12
N LYS A 70 5.76 -30.92 -13.22
CA LYS A 70 4.79 -30.30 -14.14
C LYS A 70 5.27 -30.32 -15.58
N THR A 71 4.35 -30.64 -16.49
CA THR A 71 4.61 -30.65 -17.94
C THR A 71 5.07 -29.26 -18.40
N PRO A 72 6.19 -29.16 -19.13
CA PRO A 72 6.69 -27.88 -19.63
C PRO A 72 5.77 -27.36 -20.74
N VAL A 73 5.52 -26.05 -20.72
CA VAL A 73 4.78 -25.35 -21.78
C VAL A 73 5.74 -24.38 -22.47
N TYR A 74 5.75 -24.43 -23.80
CA TYR A 74 6.52 -23.58 -24.69
C TYR A 74 5.57 -22.67 -25.47
N SER A 75 5.87 -21.39 -25.50
CA SER A 75 5.12 -20.39 -26.26
C SER A 75 6.02 -19.75 -27.31
N SER A 76 5.54 -19.68 -28.54
CA SER A 76 6.22 -19.06 -29.67
C SER A 76 5.34 -17.98 -30.26
N THR A 77 5.94 -16.86 -30.67
CA THR A 77 5.20 -15.70 -31.20
C THR A 77 5.71 -15.28 -32.56
N THR A 78 4.79 -14.97 -33.47
CA THR A 78 5.04 -14.32 -34.77
C THR A 78 4.54 -12.89 -34.72
N ARG A 79 5.23 -11.98 -35.40
CA ARG A 79 4.84 -10.56 -35.46
C ARG A 79 4.39 -10.21 -36.86
N LEU A 80 3.20 -9.67 -36.94
CA LEU A 80 2.54 -9.24 -38.16
C LEU A 80 2.38 -7.72 -38.12
N VAL A 81 2.77 -7.01 -39.17
CA VAL A 81 2.50 -5.57 -39.29
C VAL A 81 1.34 -5.35 -40.25
N MET A 82 0.41 -4.49 -39.85
CA MET A 82 -0.67 -4.00 -40.69
C MET A 82 -0.24 -2.68 -41.35
N ASP A 83 -0.54 -2.54 -42.64
CA ASP A 83 -0.18 -1.35 -43.42
C ASP A 83 -1.26 -0.25 -43.30
N PRO A 84 -0.96 0.94 -42.74
CA PRO A 84 -1.93 2.00 -42.54
C PRO A 84 -2.18 2.88 -43.78
N GLU A 85 -1.40 2.78 -44.86
CA GLU A 85 -1.46 3.76 -45.95
C GLU A 85 -2.73 3.69 -46.83
N GLN A 86 -3.50 2.59 -46.81
CA GLN A 86 -4.66 2.46 -47.70
C GLN A 86 -5.99 3.00 -47.16
N GLY A 87 -6.18 3.09 -45.83
CA GLY A 87 -7.32 3.84 -45.25
C GLY A 87 -7.29 5.33 -45.59
N ARG A 88 -6.12 5.81 -46.05
CA ARG A 88 -5.84 7.18 -46.47
C ARG A 88 -6.21 7.47 -47.93
N ILE A 89 -6.38 6.44 -48.77
CA ILE A 89 -6.69 6.58 -50.20
C ILE A 89 -8.21 6.56 -50.44
N GLU A 90 -8.99 5.88 -49.59
CA GLU A 90 -10.47 5.94 -49.62
C GLU A 90 -11.04 7.22 -48.97
N SER A 91 -10.24 7.92 -48.16
CA SER A 91 -10.62 9.14 -47.44
C SER A 91 -10.01 10.42 -48.05
N GLN A 92 -10.02 10.53 -49.38
CA GLN A 92 -9.55 11.74 -50.07
C GLN A 92 -10.48 12.96 -49.95
N ASP A 93 -11.44 12.93 -49.03
CA ASP A 93 -12.20 14.09 -48.56
C ASP A 93 -12.01 14.26 -47.05
N SER A 94 -10.97 14.98 -46.62
CA SER A 94 -10.88 15.51 -45.25
C SER A 94 -9.90 16.69 -45.16
N PHE A 95 -10.46 17.89 -45.19
CA PHE A 95 -9.79 19.20 -45.05
C PHE A 95 -9.37 19.54 -43.59
N SER A 96 -9.18 18.55 -42.71
CA SER A 96 -8.79 18.79 -41.31
C SER A 96 -7.69 17.81 -40.91
N GLY A 97 -6.47 18.33 -40.76
CA GLY A 97 -5.26 17.57 -40.44
C GLY A 97 -5.22 17.00 -39.02
N THR A 98 -6.22 16.20 -38.63
CA THR A 98 -6.19 15.41 -37.39
C THR A 98 -6.55 13.96 -37.73
N ILE A 99 -5.52 13.13 -37.92
CA ILE A 99 -5.71 11.68 -38.08
C ILE A 99 -5.94 11.10 -36.69
N ILE A 100 -7.20 10.82 -36.36
CA ILE A 100 -7.58 9.94 -35.26
C ILE A 100 -8.36 8.79 -35.88
N ILE A 101 -7.67 7.68 -36.14
CA ILE A 101 -8.30 6.35 -36.24
C ILE A 101 -7.40 5.39 -35.46
N GLU A 102 -7.90 4.40 -34.73
CA GLU A 102 -8.88 4.36 -33.65
C GLU A 102 -8.54 3.03 -32.97
N ALA A 103 -8.38 2.98 -31.65
CA ALA A 103 -8.03 1.71 -30.98
C ALA A 103 -9.03 0.57 -31.30
N ALA A 104 -10.25 0.93 -31.72
CA ALA A 104 -11.31 0.04 -32.17
C ALA A 104 -10.94 -0.78 -33.42
N GLU A 105 -10.32 -0.19 -34.43
CA GLU A 105 -9.99 -0.90 -35.67
C GLU A 105 -8.98 -2.04 -35.42
N ILE A 106 -7.93 -1.75 -34.63
CA ILE A 106 -6.93 -2.76 -34.27
C ILE A 106 -7.52 -3.81 -33.33
N ALA A 107 -8.46 -3.44 -32.45
CA ALA A 107 -9.19 -4.40 -31.64
C ALA A 107 -10.04 -5.36 -32.49
N SER A 108 -10.71 -4.85 -33.53
CA SER A 108 -11.42 -5.68 -34.50
C SER A 108 -10.48 -6.65 -35.22
N GLN A 109 -9.29 -6.20 -35.62
CA GLN A 109 -8.28 -7.08 -36.24
C GLN A 109 -7.80 -8.19 -35.29
N VAL A 110 -7.64 -7.90 -33.99
CA VAL A 110 -7.32 -8.92 -32.98
C VAL A 110 -8.40 -10.00 -32.90
N GLU A 111 -9.68 -9.62 -32.97
CA GLU A 111 -10.80 -10.58 -32.96
C GLU A 111 -10.92 -11.35 -34.27
N ILE A 112 -10.65 -10.74 -35.42
CA ILE A 112 -10.61 -11.45 -36.71
C ILE A 112 -9.53 -12.54 -36.68
N VAL A 113 -8.34 -12.26 -36.15
CA VAL A 113 -7.28 -13.29 -36.01
C VAL A 113 -7.71 -14.44 -35.10
N LYS A 114 -8.53 -14.16 -34.07
CA LYS A 114 -9.10 -15.17 -33.16
C LYS A 114 -10.39 -15.83 -33.67
N SER A 115 -10.83 -15.50 -34.88
CA SER A 115 -12.07 -16.03 -35.43
C SER A 115 -12.04 -17.55 -35.62
N GLU A 116 -13.22 -18.16 -35.53
CA GLU A 116 -13.37 -19.61 -35.75
C GLU A 116 -12.94 -20.02 -37.16
N ALA A 117 -13.12 -19.15 -38.16
CA ALA A 117 -12.73 -19.42 -39.55
C ALA A 117 -11.22 -19.66 -39.69
N ILE A 118 -10.40 -18.77 -39.09
CA ILE A 118 -8.94 -18.91 -39.10
C ILE A 118 -8.51 -20.11 -38.28
N ALA A 119 -9.06 -20.28 -37.07
CA ALA A 119 -8.74 -21.42 -36.22
C ALA A 119 -9.07 -22.76 -36.89
N ARG A 120 -10.22 -22.89 -37.56
CA ARG A 120 -10.64 -24.09 -38.30
C ARG A 120 -9.74 -24.37 -39.49
N SER A 121 -9.35 -23.33 -40.23
CA SER A 121 -8.41 -23.43 -41.35
C SER A 121 -7.06 -23.99 -40.87
N VAL A 122 -6.52 -23.47 -39.76
CA VAL A 122 -5.25 -23.94 -39.18
C VAL A 122 -5.36 -25.35 -38.64
N ILE A 123 -6.42 -25.68 -37.88
CA ILE A 123 -6.66 -27.02 -37.33
C ILE A 123 -6.70 -28.07 -38.44
N LYS A 124 -7.41 -27.78 -39.54
CA LYS A 124 -7.51 -28.68 -40.70
C LYS A 124 -6.18 -28.78 -41.46
N THR A 125 -5.49 -27.66 -41.68
CA THR A 125 -4.23 -27.63 -42.45
C THR A 125 -3.11 -28.39 -41.73
N LEU A 126 -3.07 -28.31 -40.40
CA LEU A 126 -2.06 -28.97 -39.57
C LEU A 126 -2.53 -30.32 -38.99
N ASN A 127 -3.73 -30.81 -39.34
CA ASN A 127 -4.34 -32.04 -38.80
C ASN A 127 -4.31 -32.12 -37.26
N LEU A 128 -4.64 -31.00 -36.60
CA LEU A 128 -4.63 -30.87 -35.14
C LEU A 128 -5.87 -31.49 -34.46
N ASP A 129 -6.83 -31.96 -35.25
CA ASP A 129 -8.05 -32.66 -34.82
C ASP A 129 -7.76 -34.00 -34.12
N LYS A 130 -6.60 -34.59 -34.39
CA LYS A 130 -6.14 -35.85 -33.78
C LYS A 130 -5.07 -35.66 -32.71
N ASP A 131 -4.69 -34.41 -32.39
CA ASP A 131 -3.61 -34.13 -31.46
C ASP A 131 -4.03 -34.48 -30.01
N PRO A 132 -3.27 -35.32 -29.27
CA PRO A 132 -3.55 -35.61 -27.87
C PRO A 132 -3.61 -34.33 -27.00
N GLU A 133 -2.88 -33.25 -27.33
CA GLU A 133 -2.93 -32.00 -26.56
C GLU A 133 -4.29 -31.28 -26.63
N LEU A 134 -5.03 -31.47 -27.72
CA LEU A 134 -6.33 -30.82 -27.98
C LEU A 134 -7.52 -31.74 -27.68
N THR A 135 -7.31 -33.06 -27.78
CA THR A 135 -8.32 -34.09 -27.51
C THR A 135 -8.32 -34.56 -26.05
N SER A 136 -7.19 -34.46 -25.33
CA SER A 136 -7.15 -34.77 -23.90
C SER A 136 -7.81 -33.64 -23.10
N GLY A 137 -9.09 -33.81 -22.78
CA GLY A 137 -9.83 -32.95 -21.85
C GLY A 137 -9.39 -33.09 -20.39
N SER A 138 -8.10 -33.08 -20.08
CA SER A 138 -7.63 -33.01 -18.69
C SER A 138 -7.70 -31.56 -18.20
N SER A 139 -8.92 -31.10 -17.93
CA SER A 139 -9.16 -29.88 -17.16
C SER A 139 -8.41 -30.00 -15.84
N TRP A 140 -7.67 -28.96 -15.45
CA TRP A 140 -7.01 -28.86 -14.14
C TRP A 140 -7.95 -29.18 -12.96
N GLN A 141 -9.27 -29.03 -13.14
CA GLN A 141 -10.31 -29.42 -12.20
C GLN A 141 -10.41 -30.95 -12.00
N SER A 142 -10.18 -31.78 -13.03
CA SER A 142 -10.17 -33.24 -12.89
C SER A 142 -8.89 -33.71 -12.19
N VAL A 143 -7.74 -33.11 -12.48
CA VAL A 143 -6.46 -33.46 -11.83
C VAL A 143 -6.45 -33.09 -10.33
N ILE A 144 -7.01 -31.94 -9.96
CA ILE A 144 -7.16 -31.55 -8.54
C ILE A 144 -8.17 -32.47 -7.86
N ARG A 145 -9.30 -32.78 -8.50
CA ARG A 145 -10.31 -33.71 -7.97
C ARG A 145 -9.77 -35.13 -7.81
N ASP A 146 -8.89 -35.60 -8.68
CA ASP A 146 -8.31 -36.94 -8.62
C ASP A 146 -7.18 -37.04 -7.59
N GLN A 147 -6.39 -35.97 -7.38
CA GLN A 147 -5.46 -35.85 -6.25
C GLN A 147 -6.20 -35.74 -4.90
N PHE A 148 -7.31 -34.99 -4.86
CA PHE A 148 -8.17 -34.88 -3.69
C PHE A 148 -8.89 -36.21 -3.39
N ARG A 149 -9.26 -36.98 -4.43
CA ARG A 149 -9.79 -38.36 -4.29
C ARG A 149 -8.75 -39.33 -3.74
N MET A 150 -7.48 -39.20 -4.12
CA MET A 150 -6.39 -40.04 -3.61
C MET A 150 -6.14 -39.78 -2.10
N PHE A 151 -6.32 -38.55 -1.65
CA PHE A 151 -6.31 -38.18 -0.23
C PHE A 151 -7.61 -38.58 0.49
N ALA A 152 -8.76 -38.48 -0.18
CA ALA A 152 -10.07 -38.83 0.37
C ALA A 152 -10.34 -40.35 0.44
N SER A 153 -9.68 -41.17 -0.40
CA SER A 153 -9.77 -42.64 -0.35
C SER A 153 -9.13 -43.25 0.90
N TRP A 154 -8.40 -42.45 1.69
CA TRP A 154 -7.94 -42.85 3.03
C TRP A 154 -9.06 -42.77 4.08
N PHE A 155 -10.16 -42.03 3.81
CA PHE A 155 -11.21 -41.74 4.81
C PHE A 155 -12.66 -42.07 4.39
N ALA A 156 -12.92 -42.60 3.19
CA ALA A 156 -14.27 -43.07 2.81
C ALA A 156 -14.23 -44.06 1.62
N PRO A 157 -15.19 -45.02 1.52
CA PRO A 157 -15.27 -45.95 0.40
C PRO A 157 -15.85 -45.27 -0.86
N ALA A 158 -15.32 -45.64 -2.02
CA ALA A 158 -15.57 -44.99 -3.31
C ALA A 158 -16.98 -45.27 -3.88
N PRO A 159 -17.68 -44.27 -4.44
CA PRO A 159 -18.86 -44.51 -5.28
C PRO A 159 -18.47 -44.80 -6.74
N LYS A 160 -19.29 -45.63 -7.40
CA LYS A 160 -19.14 -46.11 -8.77
C LYS A 160 -19.21 -44.98 -9.80
N SER A 161 -18.37 -45.06 -10.84
CA SER A 161 -18.37 -44.15 -11.98
C SER A 161 -19.51 -44.47 -12.95
N GLU A 162 -20.37 -43.49 -13.22
CA GLU A 162 -21.24 -43.50 -14.40
C GLU A 162 -20.42 -43.15 -15.65
N THR A 163 -20.42 -44.08 -16.60
CA THR A 163 -19.97 -43.90 -17.98
C THR A 163 -20.94 -42.97 -18.72
N VAL A 164 -20.53 -41.73 -18.98
CA VAL A 164 -21.26 -40.84 -19.89
C VAL A 164 -20.97 -41.25 -21.33
N ALA A 165 -22.06 -41.51 -22.06
CA ALA A 165 -22.13 -42.00 -23.42
C ALA A 165 -21.52 -41.06 -24.47
N ALA A 166 -21.23 -41.65 -25.63
CA ALA A 166 -20.59 -41.08 -26.81
C ALA A 166 -21.05 -39.66 -27.18
N SER A 167 -20.09 -38.74 -27.28
CA SER A 167 -20.33 -37.38 -27.78
C SER A 167 -20.40 -37.34 -29.30
N SER A 168 -21.38 -36.60 -29.83
CA SER A 168 -21.55 -36.29 -31.24
C SER A 168 -20.25 -35.71 -31.86
N HIS A 169 -20.00 -35.97 -33.15
CA HIS A 169 -18.83 -35.43 -33.87
C HIS A 169 -18.74 -33.88 -33.82
N GLU A 170 -19.87 -33.19 -33.66
CA GLU A 170 -19.93 -31.73 -33.52
C GLU A 170 -19.42 -31.25 -32.16
N ASP A 171 -19.74 -31.96 -31.07
CA ASP A 171 -19.26 -31.61 -29.73
C ASP A 171 -17.75 -31.83 -29.59
N ALA A 172 -17.20 -32.86 -30.25
CA ALA A 172 -15.75 -33.10 -30.31
C ALA A 172 -15.02 -31.97 -31.05
N THR A 173 -15.61 -31.48 -32.15
CA THR A 173 -15.07 -30.38 -32.95
C THR A 173 -15.11 -29.06 -32.16
N ARG A 174 -16.22 -28.78 -31.46
CA ARG A 174 -16.38 -27.59 -30.62
C ARG A 174 -15.41 -27.56 -29.43
N ARG A 175 -15.17 -28.72 -28.78
CA ARG A 175 -14.16 -28.86 -27.71
C ARG A 175 -12.74 -28.66 -28.21
N THR A 176 -12.40 -29.24 -29.36
CA THR A 176 -11.09 -29.06 -30.02
C THR A 176 -10.85 -27.59 -30.36
N MET A 177 -11.88 -26.90 -30.87
CA MET A 177 -11.82 -25.48 -31.18
C MET A 177 -11.57 -24.63 -29.92
N ALA A 178 -12.33 -24.86 -28.85
CA ALA A 178 -12.16 -24.15 -27.59
C ALA A 178 -10.77 -24.40 -26.97
N ALA A 179 -10.28 -25.64 -27.01
CA ALA A 179 -8.95 -26.02 -26.54
C ALA A 179 -7.83 -25.38 -27.36
N PHE A 180 -8.03 -25.21 -28.67
CA PHE A 180 -7.10 -24.52 -29.57
C PHE A 180 -7.07 -23.02 -29.25
N LEU A 181 -8.22 -22.34 -29.25
CA LEU A 181 -8.32 -20.90 -28.99
C LEU A 181 -7.79 -20.52 -27.59
N SER A 182 -7.98 -21.37 -26.58
CA SER A 182 -7.44 -21.13 -25.22
C SER A 182 -5.92 -21.05 -25.16
N ARG A 183 -5.23 -21.59 -26.18
CA ARG A 183 -3.76 -21.60 -26.30
C ARG A 183 -3.23 -20.53 -27.26
N VAL A 184 -4.13 -19.82 -27.96
CA VAL A 184 -3.81 -18.71 -28.86
C VAL A 184 -3.82 -17.40 -28.07
N SER A 185 -2.76 -16.61 -28.20
CA SER A 185 -2.67 -15.27 -27.64
C SER A 185 -2.43 -14.26 -28.75
N VAL A 186 -3.28 -13.26 -28.91
CA VAL A 186 -3.06 -12.16 -29.87
C VAL A 186 -3.06 -10.85 -29.10
N ILE A 187 -1.97 -10.12 -29.18
CA ILE A 187 -1.80 -8.83 -28.48
C ILE A 187 -1.18 -7.78 -29.41
N ARG A 188 -1.58 -6.53 -29.25
CA ARG A 188 -0.96 -5.39 -29.93
C ARG A 188 0.34 -4.98 -29.22
N VAL A 189 1.41 -4.73 -29.97
CA VAL A 189 2.69 -4.26 -29.42
C VAL A 189 2.65 -2.73 -29.22
N GLY A 190 2.41 -2.28 -27.99
CA GLY A 190 2.35 -0.85 -27.65
C GLY A 190 1.24 -0.11 -28.38
N GLN A 191 1.57 1.04 -29.00
CA GLN A 191 0.68 1.77 -29.91
C GLN A 191 0.98 1.53 -31.39
N SER A 192 1.79 0.52 -31.73
CA SER A 192 2.13 0.23 -33.13
C SER A 192 1.02 -0.54 -33.87
N TYR A 193 1.13 -0.63 -35.19
CA TYR A 193 0.31 -1.50 -36.05
C TYR A 193 0.80 -2.96 -36.07
N ILE A 194 1.62 -3.36 -35.08
CA ILE A 194 2.17 -4.72 -34.98
C ILE A 194 1.29 -5.56 -34.05
N LEU A 195 0.80 -6.68 -34.58
CA LEU A 195 0.14 -7.74 -33.85
C LEU A 195 1.15 -8.85 -33.53
N GLU A 196 1.24 -9.23 -32.27
CA GLU A 196 1.99 -10.39 -31.81
C GLU A 196 1.00 -11.55 -31.62
N ILE A 197 1.14 -12.57 -32.47
CA ILE A 197 0.31 -13.77 -32.49
C ILE A 197 1.14 -14.91 -31.90
N GLY A 198 0.68 -15.47 -30.79
CA GLY A 198 1.35 -16.50 -30.02
C GLY A 198 0.53 -17.77 -29.91
N TYR A 199 1.22 -18.91 -29.85
CA TYR A 199 0.61 -20.21 -29.53
C TYR A 199 1.42 -20.93 -28.46
N SER A 200 0.73 -21.60 -27.53
CA SER A 200 1.35 -22.34 -26.42
C SER A 200 1.11 -23.85 -26.57
N SER A 201 2.19 -24.64 -26.55
CA SER A 201 2.15 -26.11 -26.68
C SER A 201 3.17 -26.79 -25.76
N THR A 202 3.05 -28.11 -25.56
CA THR A 202 4.07 -28.89 -24.83
C THR A 202 5.32 -29.19 -25.68
N ASP A 203 5.22 -29.00 -26.99
CA ASP A 203 6.32 -29.10 -27.95
C ASP A 203 6.70 -27.70 -28.48
N ALA A 204 8.00 -27.36 -28.38
CA ALA A 204 8.54 -26.08 -28.83
C ALA A 204 8.44 -25.90 -30.35
N GLU A 205 8.60 -26.96 -31.13
CA GLU A 205 8.46 -26.87 -32.59
C GLU A 205 7.00 -26.70 -33.01
N LYS A 206 6.10 -27.46 -32.37
CA LYS A 206 4.66 -27.33 -32.60
C LYS A 206 4.19 -25.91 -32.27
N ALA A 207 4.66 -25.31 -31.18
CA ALA A 207 4.34 -23.93 -30.82
C ALA A 207 4.68 -22.94 -31.94
N ALA A 208 5.88 -23.06 -32.52
CA ALA A 208 6.32 -22.20 -33.62
C ALA A 208 5.55 -22.46 -34.93
N ARG A 209 5.36 -23.73 -35.30
CA ARG A 209 4.60 -24.11 -36.50
C ARG A 209 3.17 -23.58 -36.48
N VAL A 210 2.47 -23.74 -35.37
CA VAL A 210 1.07 -23.29 -35.24
C VAL A 210 0.98 -21.76 -35.23
N ALA A 211 1.87 -21.06 -34.52
CA ALA A 211 1.87 -19.59 -34.53
C ALA A 211 2.08 -19.01 -35.94
N ASN A 212 3.01 -19.58 -36.72
CA ASN A 212 3.23 -19.19 -38.12
C ASN A 212 2.02 -19.51 -38.99
N ALA A 213 1.41 -20.70 -38.84
CA ALA A 213 0.24 -21.08 -39.60
C ALA A 213 -0.96 -20.16 -39.34
N ILE A 214 -1.14 -19.63 -38.13
CA ILE A 214 -2.19 -18.65 -37.83
C ILE A 214 -1.95 -17.33 -38.59
N ALA A 215 -0.71 -16.82 -38.60
CA ALA A 215 -0.38 -15.61 -39.35
C ALA A 215 -0.56 -15.81 -40.86
N ASP A 216 -0.10 -16.94 -41.40
CA ASP A 216 -0.26 -17.28 -42.82
C ASP A 216 -1.73 -17.43 -43.20
N ALA A 217 -2.55 -18.06 -42.35
CA ALA A 217 -3.98 -18.19 -42.57
C ALA A 217 -4.67 -16.82 -42.61
N TYR A 218 -4.34 -15.91 -41.69
CA TYR A 218 -4.88 -14.55 -41.68
C TYR A 218 -4.53 -13.78 -42.97
N VAL A 219 -3.25 -13.82 -43.39
CA VAL A 219 -2.81 -13.14 -44.63
C VAL A 219 -3.51 -13.73 -45.86
N ARG A 220 -3.63 -15.07 -45.95
CA ARG A 220 -4.31 -15.74 -47.06
C ARG A 220 -5.80 -15.43 -47.12
N THR A 221 -6.49 -15.46 -45.97
CA THR A 221 -7.92 -15.13 -45.90
C THR A 221 -8.18 -13.70 -46.36
N GLY A 222 -7.42 -12.72 -45.86
CA GLY A 222 -7.56 -11.32 -46.27
C GLY A 222 -7.27 -11.07 -47.76
N LEU A 223 -6.33 -11.80 -48.36
CA LEU A 223 -6.09 -11.75 -49.81
C LEU A 223 -7.26 -12.32 -50.61
N SER A 224 -7.82 -13.45 -50.17
CA SER A 224 -8.93 -14.12 -50.87
C SER A 224 -10.24 -13.34 -50.84
N GLU A 225 -10.58 -12.71 -49.72
CA GLU A 225 -11.79 -11.88 -49.59
C GLU A 225 -11.72 -10.67 -50.52
N ARG A 226 -10.55 -10.04 -50.66
CA ARG A 226 -10.36 -8.92 -51.59
C ARG A 226 -10.41 -9.35 -53.05
N ALA A 227 -9.78 -10.48 -53.39
CA ALA A 227 -9.86 -11.01 -54.74
C ALA A 227 -11.32 -11.28 -55.14
N ALA A 228 -12.11 -11.87 -54.24
CA ALA A 228 -13.53 -12.13 -54.46
C ALA A 228 -14.37 -10.84 -54.58
N ALA A 229 -14.08 -9.82 -53.77
CA ALA A 229 -14.75 -8.51 -53.84
C ALA A 229 -14.43 -7.79 -55.17
N ALA A 230 -13.17 -7.81 -55.60
CA ALA A 230 -12.74 -7.23 -56.87
C ALA A 230 -13.35 -7.95 -58.07
N GLU A 231 -13.41 -9.28 -58.05
CA GLU A 231 -14.05 -10.10 -59.08
C GLU A 231 -15.55 -9.78 -59.20
N SER A 232 -16.26 -9.71 -58.07
CA SER A 232 -17.69 -9.38 -58.05
C SER A 232 -17.95 -7.96 -58.58
N GLY A 233 -17.11 -6.99 -58.22
CA GLY A 233 -17.18 -5.62 -58.72
C GLY A 233 -16.88 -5.51 -60.21
N ALA A 234 -15.87 -6.24 -60.71
CA ALA A 234 -15.55 -6.28 -62.13
C ALA A 234 -16.71 -6.84 -62.96
N LYS A 235 -17.31 -7.95 -62.51
CA LYS A 235 -18.47 -8.56 -63.19
C LYS A 235 -19.68 -7.61 -63.27
N TRP A 236 -19.92 -6.84 -62.22
CA TRP A 236 -20.97 -5.81 -62.21
C TRP A 236 -20.67 -4.69 -63.23
N LEU A 237 -19.43 -4.18 -63.24
CA LEU A 237 -18.98 -3.16 -64.18
C LEU A 237 -19.04 -3.64 -65.64
N GLU A 238 -18.66 -4.88 -65.93
CA GLU A 238 -18.78 -5.49 -67.26
C GLU A 238 -20.22 -5.52 -67.75
N THR A 239 -21.15 -5.97 -66.91
CA THR A 239 -22.58 -6.02 -67.23
C THR A 239 -23.10 -4.62 -67.56
N ARG A 240 -22.72 -3.63 -66.74
CA ARG A 240 -23.13 -2.24 -66.94
C ARG A 240 -22.50 -1.60 -68.19
N LEU A 241 -21.26 -1.96 -68.51
CA LEU A 241 -20.56 -1.47 -69.71
C LEU A 241 -21.26 -1.91 -71.00
N ILE A 242 -21.75 -3.15 -71.06
CA ILE A 242 -22.51 -3.66 -72.21
C ILE A 242 -23.82 -2.87 -72.40
N GLU A 243 -24.55 -2.66 -71.31
CA GLU A 243 -25.83 -1.94 -71.34
C GLU A 243 -25.64 -0.48 -71.79
N VAL A 244 -24.70 0.24 -71.18
CA VAL A 244 -24.42 1.65 -71.52
C VAL A 244 -23.79 1.77 -72.90
N GLY A 245 -23.01 0.77 -73.34
CA GLY A 245 -22.44 0.70 -74.68
C GLY A 245 -23.53 0.62 -75.76
N GLY A 246 -24.54 -0.23 -75.56
CA GLY A 246 -25.70 -0.30 -76.46
C GLY A 246 -26.46 1.03 -76.53
N GLN A 247 -26.70 1.66 -75.38
CA GLN A 247 -27.36 2.97 -75.32
C GLN A 247 -26.55 4.08 -76.02
N ALA A 248 -25.22 4.06 -75.89
CA ALA A 248 -24.34 5.00 -76.58
C ALA A 248 -24.38 4.82 -78.11
N GLN A 249 -24.38 3.58 -78.57
CA GLN A 249 -24.45 3.25 -80.00
C GLN A 249 -25.80 3.66 -80.59
N ASP A 250 -26.91 3.33 -79.94
CA ASP A 250 -28.27 3.67 -80.40
C ASP A 250 -28.45 5.20 -80.45
N ALA A 251 -27.96 5.92 -79.43
CA ALA A 251 -28.01 7.38 -79.41
C ALA A 251 -27.14 8.01 -80.51
N ALA A 252 -25.95 7.48 -80.78
CA ALA A 252 -25.09 7.95 -81.87
C ALA A 252 -25.71 7.68 -83.26
N MET A 253 -26.34 6.52 -83.44
CA MET A 253 -27.04 6.19 -84.68
C MET A 253 -28.25 7.11 -84.90
N ALA A 254 -29.00 7.43 -83.84
CA ALA A 254 -30.10 8.39 -83.91
C ALA A 254 -29.65 9.79 -84.35
N VAL A 255 -28.46 10.23 -83.93
CA VAL A 255 -27.85 11.50 -84.40
C VAL A 255 -27.58 11.45 -85.90
N GLU A 256 -26.95 10.39 -86.40
CA GLU A 256 -26.59 10.26 -87.81
C GLU A 256 -27.82 10.08 -88.72
N GLU A 257 -28.81 9.30 -88.30
CA GLU A 257 -30.10 9.18 -89.00
C GLU A 257 -30.82 10.53 -89.07
N PHE A 258 -30.81 11.29 -87.98
CA PHE A 258 -31.43 12.61 -87.92
C PHE A 258 -30.71 13.62 -88.84
N ARG A 259 -29.37 13.59 -88.88
CA ARG A 259 -28.55 14.39 -89.82
C ARG A 259 -28.88 14.05 -91.27
N ALA A 260 -28.94 12.77 -91.61
CA ALA A 260 -29.23 12.29 -92.95
C ALA A 260 -30.65 12.67 -93.42
N LYS A 261 -31.66 12.52 -92.54
CA LYS A 261 -33.06 12.81 -92.85
C LYS A 261 -33.33 14.31 -93.07
N ASN A 262 -32.64 15.18 -92.34
CA ASN A 262 -32.85 16.63 -92.40
C ASN A 262 -31.83 17.36 -93.30
N GLY A 263 -30.92 16.65 -93.97
CA GLY A 263 -29.93 17.23 -94.88
C GLY A 263 -28.95 18.19 -94.19
N ILE A 264 -28.64 17.96 -92.90
CA ILE A 264 -27.72 18.77 -92.12
C ILE A 264 -26.31 18.18 -92.31
N MET A 265 -25.70 18.44 -93.46
CA MET A 265 -24.29 18.17 -93.71
C MET A 265 -23.48 19.45 -93.48
N ASP A 266 -22.32 19.33 -92.82
CA ASP A 266 -21.44 20.45 -92.47
C ASP A 266 -21.05 21.31 -93.70
N ILE A 267 -21.70 22.46 -93.86
CA ILE A 267 -21.29 23.52 -94.79
C ILE A 267 -20.32 24.43 -94.03
N GLY A 268 -19.08 24.52 -94.51
CA GLY A 268 -17.91 24.95 -93.75
C GLY A 268 -17.96 26.33 -93.08
N LYS A 269 -17.43 26.37 -91.85
CA LYS A 269 -16.70 27.43 -91.10
C LYS A 269 -17.11 28.92 -91.16
N GLN A 270 -18.17 29.32 -91.85
CA GLN A 270 -18.80 30.63 -91.69
C GLN A 270 -20.21 30.47 -91.14
N SER A 271 -20.29 30.11 -89.86
CA SER A 271 -21.50 30.32 -89.06
C SER A 271 -21.70 31.83 -88.93
N SER A 272 -22.87 32.35 -89.33
CA SER A 272 -23.23 33.74 -89.02
C SER A 272 -23.25 33.96 -87.50
N LEU A 273 -23.02 35.20 -87.05
CA LEU A 273 -23.01 35.54 -85.61
C LEU A 273 -24.29 35.02 -84.91
N ASP A 274 -25.44 35.21 -85.58
CA ASP A 274 -26.76 34.73 -85.15
C ASP A 274 -26.84 33.19 -85.01
N GLN A 275 -26.09 32.42 -85.81
CA GLN A 275 -26.04 30.95 -85.70
C GLN A 275 -25.21 30.49 -84.50
N GLN A 276 -24.13 31.22 -84.18
CA GLN A 276 -23.29 30.93 -83.03
C GLN A 276 -24.06 31.25 -81.73
N GLU A 277 -24.75 32.39 -81.70
CA GLU A 277 -25.61 32.79 -80.60
C GLU A 277 -26.79 31.83 -80.39
N LEU A 278 -27.43 31.35 -81.47
CA LEU A 278 -28.50 30.34 -81.38
C LEU A 278 -28.00 28.99 -80.84
N SER A 279 -26.81 28.52 -81.27
CA SER A 279 -26.23 27.27 -80.79
C SER A 279 -25.83 27.36 -79.32
N GLU A 280 -25.26 28.49 -78.89
CA GLU A 280 -24.88 28.73 -77.51
C GLU A 280 -26.12 28.81 -76.60
N ILE A 281 -27.14 29.57 -76.99
CA ILE A 281 -28.39 29.68 -76.23
C ILE A 281 -29.15 28.35 -76.22
N SER A 282 -29.15 27.60 -77.33
CA SER A 282 -29.73 26.25 -77.38
C SER A 282 -29.03 25.28 -76.42
N SER A 283 -27.69 25.29 -76.39
CA SER A 283 -26.92 24.49 -75.44
C SER A 283 -27.19 24.91 -73.99
N GLN A 284 -27.28 26.22 -73.71
CA GLN A 284 -27.58 26.73 -72.38
C GLN A 284 -29.02 26.40 -71.96
N ALA A 285 -29.99 26.49 -72.86
CA ALA A 285 -31.38 26.14 -72.62
C ALA A 285 -31.53 24.63 -72.37
N LEU A 286 -30.84 23.79 -73.13
CA LEU A 286 -30.82 22.34 -72.91
C LEU A 286 -30.17 21.99 -71.56
N ALA A 287 -29.08 22.66 -71.20
CA ALA A 287 -28.46 22.49 -69.88
C ALA A 287 -29.40 22.93 -68.74
N ALA A 288 -30.09 24.07 -68.90
CA ALA A 288 -31.06 24.56 -67.91
C ALA A 288 -32.27 23.62 -67.78
N ARG A 289 -32.78 23.08 -68.90
CA ARG A 289 -33.85 22.07 -68.90
C ARG A 289 -33.41 20.77 -68.24
N ALA A 290 -32.18 20.33 -68.47
CA ALA A 290 -31.59 19.18 -67.80
C ALA A 290 -31.43 19.43 -66.28
N GLU A 291 -31.05 20.64 -65.88
CA GLU A 291 -30.96 21.07 -64.48
C GLU A 291 -32.36 21.07 -63.81
N THR A 292 -33.38 21.64 -64.45
CA THR A 292 -34.77 21.57 -63.97
C THR A 292 -35.24 20.13 -63.82
N ALA A 293 -34.99 19.28 -64.82
CA ALA A 293 -35.38 17.87 -64.79
C ALA A 293 -34.63 17.08 -63.69
N ALA A 294 -33.37 17.42 -63.42
CA ALA A 294 -32.60 16.81 -62.34
C ALA A 294 -33.12 17.21 -60.96
N GLU A 295 -33.40 18.50 -60.73
CA GLU A 295 -33.93 18.98 -59.45
C GLU A 295 -35.37 18.49 -59.20
N SER A 296 -36.21 18.38 -60.23
CA SER A 296 -37.55 17.80 -60.12
C SER A 296 -37.49 16.31 -59.80
N ALA A 297 -36.63 15.54 -60.48
CA ALA A 297 -36.46 14.12 -60.21
C ALA A 297 -35.95 13.85 -58.78
N LYS A 298 -35.06 14.71 -58.24
CA LYS A 298 -34.62 14.64 -56.83
C LYS A 298 -35.77 14.90 -55.87
N LEU A 299 -36.58 15.92 -56.13
CA LEU A 299 -37.74 16.28 -55.30
C LEU A 299 -38.82 15.19 -55.32
N ASP A 300 -39.13 14.63 -56.48
CA ASP A 300 -40.08 13.53 -56.63
C ASP A 300 -39.62 12.25 -55.93
N THR A 301 -38.33 11.97 -56.01
CA THR A 301 -37.72 10.84 -55.29
C THR A 301 -37.80 11.04 -53.78
N LEU A 302 -37.50 12.24 -53.30
CA LEU A 302 -37.65 12.59 -51.88
C LEU A 302 -39.11 12.48 -51.41
N ASN A 303 -40.08 12.91 -52.23
CA ASN A 303 -41.51 12.76 -51.93
C ASN A 303 -41.93 11.29 -51.82
N ARG A 304 -41.45 10.42 -52.71
CA ARG A 304 -41.71 8.98 -52.67
C ARG A 304 -41.10 8.30 -51.44
N LEU A 305 -39.91 8.74 -51.01
CA LEU A 305 -39.30 8.26 -49.77
C LEU A 305 -40.09 8.68 -48.53
N MET A 306 -40.60 9.93 -48.50
CA MET A 306 -41.42 10.40 -47.39
C MET A 306 -42.78 9.70 -47.31
N SER A 307 -43.34 9.25 -48.43
CA SER A 307 -44.60 8.48 -48.47
C SER A 307 -44.42 6.99 -48.17
N GLY A 308 -43.18 6.54 -47.92
CA GLY A 308 -42.89 5.17 -47.50
C GLY A 308 -42.92 4.13 -48.63
N GLN A 309 -42.87 4.54 -49.90
CA GLN A 309 -42.73 3.61 -51.01
C GLN A 309 -41.30 3.08 -51.09
N THR A 310 -41.13 1.76 -50.96
CA THR A 310 -39.86 1.09 -51.25
C THR A 310 -39.57 1.21 -52.73
N THR A 311 -38.53 1.97 -53.07
CA THR A 311 -38.10 2.19 -54.45
C THR A 311 -36.95 1.24 -54.75
N ASP A 312 -37.05 0.47 -55.84
CA ASP A 312 -35.98 -0.41 -56.32
C ASP A 312 -34.72 0.40 -56.68
N GLY A 313 -33.58 0.05 -56.09
CA GLY A 313 -32.23 0.40 -56.55
C GLY A 313 -31.74 1.85 -56.31
N ASN A 314 -30.61 1.97 -55.60
CA ASN A 314 -29.66 3.12 -55.58
C ASN A 314 -30.17 4.56 -55.27
N VAL A 315 -31.31 4.74 -54.63
CA VAL A 315 -31.75 6.08 -54.18
C VAL A 315 -30.86 6.67 -53.07
N ALA A 316 -30.09 5.83 -52.36
CA ALA A 316 -29.18 6.26 -51.30
C ALA A 316 -28.02 7.15 -51.80
N GLU A 317 -27.64 7.04 -53.08
CA GLU A 317 -26.58 7.85 -53.69
C GLU A 317 -27.06 9.26 -54.06
N THR A 318 -28.36 9.40 -54.39
CA THR A 318 -28.93 10.67 -54.90
C THR A 318 -29.14 11.71 -53.81
N ILE A 319 -29.31 11.28 -52.55
CA ILE A 319 -29.46 12.15 -51.37
C ILE A 319 -28.23 11.96 -50.50
N ASN A 320 -27.07 12.36 -51.02
CA ASN A 320 -25.81 12.30 -50.29
C ASN A 320 -25.76 13.36 -49.18
N ASN A 321 -26.50 13.13 -48.10
CA ASN A 321 -26.52 13.98 -46.91
C ASN A 321 -26.05 13.16 -45.70
N ALA A 322 -24.87 13.52 -45.18
CA ALA A 322 -24.21 12.84 -44.06
C ALA A 322 -25.10 12.70 -42.82
N ARG A 323 -26.05 13.64 -42.60
CA ARG A 323 -26.98 13.56 -41.46
C ARG A 323 -28.03 12.48 -41.64
N ILE A 324 -28.52 12.25 -42.86
CA ILE A 324 -29.47 11.17 -43.14
C ILE A 324 -28.79 9.82 -42.99
N GLN A 325 -27.58 9.67 -43.52
CA GLN A 325 -26.79 8.43 -43.39
C GLN A 325 -26.55 8.10 -41.91
N LYS A 326 -26.15 9.09 -41.11
CA LYS A 326 -25.98 8.93 -39.67
C LYS A 326 -27.28 8.54 -38.96
N LEU A 327 -28.40 9.19 -39.28
CA LEU A 327 -29.70 8.84 -38.69
C LEU A 327 -30.16 7.43 -39.08
N GLN A 328 -29.86 6.96 -40.29
CA GLN A 328 -30.13 5.58 -40.73
C GLN A 328 -29.26 4.57 -39.98
N GLU A 329 -27.98 4.86 -39.78
CA GLU A 329 -27.07 4.05 -38.96
C GLU A 329 -27.57 3.96 -37.51
N ASP A 330 -27.91 5.10 -36.90
CA ASP A 330 -28.46 5.17 -35.55
C ASP A 330 -29.77 4.36 -35.41
N ILE A 331 -30.66 4.42 -36.42
CA ILE A 331 -31.88 3.60 -36.47
C ILE A 331 -31.52 2.11 -36.58
N GLY A 332 -30.53 1.74 -37.39
CA GLY A 332 -30.04 0.37 -37.54
C GLY A 332 -29.52 -0.20 -36.22
N VAL A 333 -28.65 0.56 -35.54
CA VAL A 333 -28.12 0.20 -34.21
C VAL A 333 -29.23 0.07 -33.17
N ALA A 334 -30.18 1.02 -33.13
CA ALA A 334 -31.33 0.96 -32.23
C ALA A 334 -32.25 -0.24 -32.52
N THR A 335 -32.38 -0.65 -33.78
CA THR A 335 -33.17 -1.81 -34.19
C THR A 335 -32.51 -3.13 -33.80
N VAL A 336 -31.18 -3.25 -33.97
CA VAL A 336 -30.42 -4.41 -33.47
C VAL A 336 -30.55 -4.53 -31.95
N LYS A 337 -30.46 -3.40 -31.24
CA LYS A 337 -30.65 -3.35 -29.79
C LYS A 337 -32.05 -3.78 -29.38
N LEU A 338 -33.09 -3.35 -30.11
CA LEU A 338 -34.46 -3.82 -29.88
C LEU A 338 -34.55 -5.34 -30.06
N ASN A 339 -34.00 -5.90 -31.14
CA ASN A 339 -34.03 -7.33 -31.41
C ASN A 339 -33.30 -8.16 -30.34
N ASP A 340 -32.16 -7.70 -29.85
CA ASP A 340 -31.46 -8.33 -28.72
C ASP A 340 -32.32 -8.30 -27.45
N LEU A 341 -32.93 -7.15 -27.13
CA LEU A 341 -33.83 -7.02 -25.97
C LEU A 341 -35.09 -7.88 -26.09
N THR A 342 -35.68 -7.98 -27.28
CA THR A 342 -36.84 -8.84 -27.56
C THR A 342 -36.49 -10.33 -27.51
N SER A 343 -35.25 -10.71 -27.82
CA SER A 343 -34.80 -12.10 -27.67
C SER A 343 -34.61 -12.53 -26.22
N ARG A 344 -34.41 -11.56 -25.31
CA ARG A 344 -34.06 -11.78 -23.90
C ARG A 344 -35.22 -11.56 -22.92
N TYR A 345 -36.19 -10.73 -23.29
CA TYR A 345 -37.28 -10.30 -22.41
C TYR A 345 -38.64 -10.50 -23.08
N GLU A 346 -39.66 -10.87 -22.29
CA GLU A 346 -41.04 -11.03 -22.75
C GLU A 346 -41.67 -9.69 -23.17
N THR A 347 -42.66 -9.75 -24.07
CA THR A 347 -43.40 -8.59 -24.59
C THR A 347 -44.07 -7.82 -23.44
N GLY A 348 -43.59 -6.59 -23.16
CA GLY A 348 -44.10 -5.71 -22.09
C GLY A 348 -43.03 -5.08 -21.19
N ASN A 349 -41.76 -5.48 -21.32
CA ASN A 349 -40.66 -4.90 -20.54
C ASN A 349 -40.44 -3.40 -20.87
N PRO A 350 -40.33 -2.49 -19.87
CA PRO A 350 -40.04 -1.07 -20.08
C PRO A 350 -38.82 -0.79 -20.96
N ALA A 351 -37.81 -1.67 -20.96
CA ALA A 351 -36.63 -1.55 -21.82
C ALA A 351 -36.96 -1.73 -23.31
N ILE A 352 -37.89 -2.62 -23.65
CA ILE A 352 -38.37 -2.82 -25.03
C ILE A 352 -39.19 -1.59 -25.46
N THR A 353 -40.09 -1.11 -24.59
CA THR A 353 -40.89 0.10 -24.85
C THR A 353 -40.01 1.33 -25.05
N ASN A 354 -38.95 1.49 -24.25
CA ASN A 354 -37.99 2.58 -24.41
C ASN A 354 -37.21 2.48 -25.72
N ALA A 355 -36.76 1.29 -26.10
CA ALA A 355 -36.09 1.08 -27.38
C ALA A 355 -37.02 1.33 -28.58
N GLN A 356 -38.30 0.97 -28.47
CA GLN A 356 -39.33 1.31 -29.46
C GLN A 356 -39.55 2.83 -29.56
N ASN A 357 -39.58 3.53 -28.42
CA ASN A 357 -39.70 4.98 -28.37
C ASN A 357 -38.47 5.68 -28.96
N ASP A 358 -37.26 5.15 -28.74
CA ASP A 358 -36.03 5.68 -29.35
C ASP A 358 -36.07 5.56 -30.87
N ILE A 359 -36.52 4.42 -31.41
CA ILE A 359 -36.71 4.24 -32.86
C ILE A 359 -37.76 5.21 -33.39
N ALA A 360 -38.88 5.40 -32.67
CA ALA A 360 -39.93 6.33 -33.06
C ALA A 360 -39.42 7.79 -33.08
N ARG A 361 -38.61 8.19 -32.09
CA ARG A 361 -37.96 9.50 -32.02
C ARG A 361 -37.00 9.72 -33.19
N LEU A 362 -36.08 8.78 -33.43
CA LEU A 362 -35.10 8.87 -34.53
C LEU A 362 -35.79 8.90 -35.91
N LYS A 363 -36.86 8.11 -36.10
CA LYS A 363 -37.69 8.19 -37.32
C LYS A 363 -38.39 9.55 -37.45
N GLY A 364 -38.76 10.19 -36.35
CA GLY A 364 -39.29 11.56 -36.33
C GLY A 364 -38.24 12.58 -36.78
N GLU A 365 -37.02 12.50 -36.24
CA GLU A 365 -35.90 13.37 -36.62
C GLU A 365 -35.53 13.22 -38.10
N MET A 366 -35.55 11.98 -38.61
CA MET A 366 -35.31 11.69 -40.02
C MET A 366 -36.38 12.33 -40.93
N ARG A 367 -37.67 12.27 -40.54
CA ARG A 367 -38.75 12.94 -41.29
C ARG A 367 -38.58 14.46 -41.32
N ASN A 368 -38.16 15.06 -40.20
CA ASN A 368 -37.91 16.50 -40.14
C ASN A 368 -36.73 16.91 -41.04
N GLU A 369 -35.67 16.10 -41.09
CA GLU A 369 -34.54 16.35 -41.98
C GLU A 369 -34.94 16.22 -43.46
N PHE A 370 -35.77 15.23 -43.81
CA PHE A 370 -36.33 15.13 -45.16
C PHE A 370 -37.17 16.35 -45.54
N ALA A 371 -38.04 16.84 -44.65
CA ALA A 371 -38.83 18.05 -44.90
C ALA A 371 -37.94 19.31 -45.10
N ARG A 372 -36.83 19.42 -44.36
CA ARG A 372 -35.85 20.51 -44.53
C ARG A 372 -35.20 20.46 -45.91
N ILE A 373 -34.75 19.28 -46.33
CA ILE A 373 -34.12 19.07 -47.64
C ILE A 373 -35.12 19.31 -48.78
N GLN A 374 -36.38 18.90 -48.58
CA GLN A 374 -37.45 19.15 -49.53
C GLN A 374 -37.63 20.65 -49.79
N GLY A 375 -37.55 21.49 -48.75
CA GLY A 375 -37.59 22.94 -48.90
C GLY A 375 -36.45 23.49 -49.76
N VAL A 376 -35.24 22.94 -49.61
CA VAL A 376 -34.07 23.34 -50.42
C VAL A 376 -34.25 22.94 -51.88
N TYR A 377 -34.61 21.68 -52.16
CA TYR A 377 -34.82 21.23 -53.55
C TYR A 377 -35.99 21.94 -54.22
N ARG A 378 -37.04 22.28 -53.48
CA ARG A 378 -38.16 23.07 -54.01
C ARG A 378 -37.71 24.47 -54.43
N SER A 379 -36.87 25.13 -53.61
CA SER A 379 -36.31 26.43 -53.94
C SER A 379 -35.35 26.35 -55.14
N ASN A 380 -34.48 25.34 -55.20
CA ASN A 380 -33.58 25.14 -56.33
C ASN A 380 -34.35 24.87 -57.63
N LEU A 381 -35.41 24.06 -57.56
CA LEU A 381 -36.28 23.78 -58.70
C LEU A 381 -36.93 25.07 -59.21
N GLU A 382 -37.42 25.93 -58.32
CA GLU A 382 -38.02 27.23 -58.71
C GLU A 382 -37.01 28.14 -59.42
N VAL A 383 -35.77 28.19 -58.93
CA VAL A 383 -34.66 28.91 -59.57
C VAL A 383 -34.33 28.33 -60.95
N ALA A 384 -34.21 27.01 -61.06
CA ALA A 384 -33.93 26.31 -62.31
C ALA A 384 -35.06 26.52 -63.34
N GLN A 385 -36.33 26.42 -62.92
CA GLN A 385 -37.50 26.69 -63.76
C GLN A 385 -37.53 28.13 -64.26
N THR A 386 -37.19 29.10 -63.41
CA THR A 386 -37.13 30.51 -63.82
C THR A 386 -36.05 30.73 -64.88
N ARG A 387 -34.90 30.08 -64.72
CA ARG A 387 -33.78 30.14 -65.68
C ARG A 387 -34.12 29.45 -67.00
N GLU A 388 -34.74 28.26 -66.96
CA GLU A 388 -35.23 27.55 -68.13
C GLU A 388 -36.27 28.38 -68.88
N LYS A 389 -37.19 29.03 -68.16
CA LYS A 389 -38.19 29.91 -68.75
C LYS A 389 -37.55 31.11 -69.46
N LEU A 390 -36.59 31.79 -68.83
CA LEU A 390 -35.87 32.91 -69.44
C LEU A 390 -35.13 32.48 -70.71
N LEU A 391 -34.40 31.36 -70.66
CA LEU A 391 -33.63 30.86 -71.80
C LEU A 391 -34.52 30.32 -72.93
N SER A 392 -35.65 29.70 -72.60
CA SER A 392 -36.61 29.23 -73.59
C SER A 392 -37.34 30.39 -74.28
N GLU A 393 -37.65 31.47 -73.58
CA GLU A 393 -38.19 32.70 -74.18
C GLU A 393 -37.17 33.38 -75.12
N GLN A 394 -35.89 33.45 -74.72
CA GLN A 394 -34.80 33.93 -75.58
C GLN A 394 -34.60 33.05 -76.82
N LEU A 395 -34.65 31.72 -76.64
CA LEU A 395 -34.56 30.75 -77.72
C LEU A 395 -35.75 30.86 -78.68
N ALA A 396 -36.97 31.02 -78.17
CA ALA A 396 -38.19 31.22 -78.96
C ALA A 396 -38.15 32.51 -79.78
N ALA A 397 -37.64 33.61 -79.20
CA ALA A 397 -37.45 34.87 -79.92
C ALA A 397 -36.45 34.72 -81.10
N LEU A 398 -35.32 34.05 -80.87
CA LEU A 398 -34.31 33.79 -81.89
C LEU A 398 -34.77 32.80 -82.97
N THR A 399 -35.57 31.79 -82.62
CA THR A 399 -36.14 30.84 -83.59
C THR A 399 -37.27 31.44 -84.41
N SER A 400 -38.09 32.34 -83.86
CA SER A 400 -39.17 33.03 -84.60
C SER A 400 -38.67 33.93 -85.74
N THR A 401 -37.37 34.26 -85.73
CA THR A 401 -36.71 35.09 -86.74
C THR A 401 -36.08 34.24 -87.87
N GLY A 402 -36.09 32.90 -87.76
CA GLY A 402 -35.36 31.99 -88.66
C GLY A 402 -36.20 30.88 -89.31
N THR A 403 -35.73 30.38 -90.47
CA THR A 403 -36.37 29.32 -91.29
C THR A 403 -36.42 27.94 -90.60
N ASP A 404 -37.28 27.02 -91.06
CA ASP A 404 -37.46 25.62 -90.59
C ASP A 404 -36.15 24.85 -90.30
N LYS A 405 -35.05 25.18 -90.98
CA LYS A 405 -33.72 24.59 -90.76
C LYS A 405 -33.13 24.86 -89.36
N ASN A 406 -33.55 25.93 -88.68
CA ASN A 406 -33.08 26.24 -87.32
C ASN A 406 -33.74 25.33 -86.27
N LEU A 407 -35.00 24.92 -86.46
CA LEU A 407 -35.69 23.98 -85.57
C LEU A 407 -35.04 22.60 -85.61
N ALA A 408 -34.74 22.08 -86.81
CA ALA A 408 -34.04 20.81 -86.96
C ALA A 408 -32.63 20.82 -86.31
N ARG A 409 -31.95 21.97 -86.23
CA ARG A 409 -30.64 22.08 -85.54
C ARG A 409 -30.75 21.99 -84.02
N VAL A 410 -31.84 22.45 -83.42
CA VAL A 410 -32.08 22.34 -81.97
C VAL A 410 -32.29 20.87 -81.59
N ASP A 411 -33.15 20.16 -82.34
CA ASP A 411 -33.38 18.72 -82.14
C ASP A 411 -32.11 17.89 -82.33
N LEU A 412 -31.26 18.27 -83.30
CA LEU A 412 -29.96 17.66 -83.51
C LEU A 412 -29.03 17.88 -82.28
N THR A 413 -29.00 19.09 -81.73
CA THR A 413 -28.18 19.41 -80.55
C THR A 413 -28.61 18.59 -79.33
N GLU A 414 -29.91 18.35 -79.16
CA GLU A 414 -30.44 17.47 -78.10
C GLU A 414 -29.96 16.02 -78.28
N LEU A 415 -30.07 15.47 -79.50
CA LEU A 415 -29.62 14.11 -79.79
C LEU A 415 -28.09 13.97 -79.62
N GLU A 416 -27.30 14.97 -80.04
CA GLU A 416 -25.84 15.00 -79.86
C GLU A 416 -25.43 15.05 -78.39
N SER A 417 -26.14 15.84 -77.58
CA SER A 417 -25.94 15.87 -76.12
C SER A 417 -26.21 14.51 -75.48
N ARG A 418 -27.27 13.81 -75.93
CA ARG A 418 -27.60 12.47 -75.44
C ARG A 418 -26.53 11.44 -75.81
N ALA A 419 -26.07 11.45 -77.07
CA ALA A 419 -25.01 10.56 -77.54
C ALA A 419 -23.68 10.80 -76.81
N THR A 420 -23.30 12.07 -76.60
CA THR A 420 -22.07 12.43 -75.87
C THR A 420 -22.13 12.05 -74.39
N THR A 421 -23.30 12.13 -73.76
CA THR A 421 -23.51 11.71 -72.36
C THR A 421 -23.28 10.22 -72.18
N TYR A 422 -23.93 9.37 -72.99
CA TYR A 422 -23.72 7.92 -72.90
C TYR A 422 -22.28 7.50 -73.24
N ARG A 423 -21.64 8.18 -74.20
CA ARG A 423 -20.21 7.96 -74.50
C ARG A 423 -19.32 8.24 -73.30
N ARG A 424 -19.51 9.35 -72.59
CA ARG A 424 -18.74 9.67 -71.37
C ARG A 424 -18.99 8.68 -70.25
N MET A 425 -20.23 8.23 -70.07
CA MET A 425 -20.55 7.17 -69.09
C MET A 425 -19.85 5.87 -69.43
N TYR A 426 -19.86 5.46 -70.70
CA TYR A 426 -19.15 4.28 -71.19
C TYR A 426 -17.64 4.37 -70.92
N GLU A 427 -17.01 5.50 -71.29
CA GLU A 427 -15.57 5.74 -71.05
C GLU A 427 -15.21 5.70 -69.55
N SER A 428 -16.06 6.27 -68.69
CA SER A 428 -15.87 6.25 -67.23
C SER A 428 -15.95 4.83 -66.66
N ILE A 429 -17.00 4.07 -67.03
CA ILE A 429 -17.17 2.68 -66.57
C ILE A 429 -16.01 1.81 -67.08
N LEU A 430 -15.56 2.02 -68.32
CA LEU A 430 -14.41 1.32 -68.87
C LEU A 430 -13.14 1.60 -68.07
N GLN A 431 -12.87 2.87 -67.72
CA GLN A 431 -11.73 3.24 -66.87
C GLN A 431 -11.82 2.60 -65.48
N GLN A 432 -13.00 2.58 -64.86
CA GLN A 432 -13.23 1.95 -63.56
C GLN A 432 -13.06 0.43 -63.63
N LEU A 433 -13.51 -0.21 -64.72
CA LEU A 433 -13.32 -1.63 -64.97
C LEU A 433 -11.84 -1.97 -65.12
N ILE A 434 -11.09 -1.22 -65.94
CA ILE A 434 -9.64 -1.40 -66.09
C ILE A 434 -8.93 -1.30 -64.74
N GLY A 435 -9.28 -0.29 -63.93
CA GLY A 435 -8.73 -0.14 -62.58
C GLY A 435 -9.09 -1.30 -61.64
N THR A 436 -10.29 -1.86 -61.77
CA THR A 436 -10.75 -3.01 -60.96
C THR A 436 -10.06 -4.31 -61.38
N LEU A 437 -9.91 -4.55 -62.69
CA LEU A 437 -9.19 -5.71 -63.24
C LEU A 437 -7.69 -5.68 -62.89
N GLN A 438 -7.07 -4.50 -62.86
CA GLN A 438 -5.69 -4.33 -62.38
C GLN A 438 -5.56 -4.72 -60.90
N LYS A 439 -6.52 -4.32 -60.05
CA LYS A 439 -6.56 -4.71 -58.63
C LYS A 439 -6.80 -6.21 -58.44
N GLN A 440 -7.65 -6.82 -59.26
CA GLN A 440 -7.89 -8.27 -59.25
C GLN A 440 -6.63 -9.07 -59.61
N SER A 441 -5.80 -8.55 -60.53
CA SER A 441 -4.57 -9.21 -60.97
C SER A 441 -3.42 -9.11 -59.95
N PHE A 442 -3.41 -8.06 -59.11
CA PHE A 442 -2.41 -7.83 -58.07
C PHE A 442 -3.05 -7.47 -56.72
N PRO A 443 -3.67 -8.44 -56.02
CA PRO A 443 -4.19 -8.18 -54.68
C PRO A 443 -3.01 -7.95 -53.72
N LEU A 444 -2.79 -6.69 -53.32
CA LEU A 444 -1.83 -6.36 -52.27
C LEU A 444 -2.39 -6.76 -50.90
N GLY A 445 -1.55 -7.39 -50.07
CA GLY A 445 -1.93 -7.78 -48.71
C GLY A 445 -1.75 -6.64 -47.73
N ASN A 446 -2.78 -6.36 -46.92
CA ASN A 446 -2.75 -5.29 -45.90
C ASN A 446 -1.97 -5.68 -44.64
N ALA A 447 -1.47 -6.91 -44.59
CA ALA A 447 -0.66 -7.39 -43.51
C ALA A 447 0.48 -8.26 -44.03
N ARG A 448 1.65 -8.11 -43.41
CA ARG A 448 2.84 -8.91 -43.73
C ARG A 448 3.52 -9.38 -42.46
N VAL A 449 4.09 -10.58 -42.52
CA VAL A 449 4.86 -11.14 -41.40
C VAL A 449 6.21 -10.42 -41.32
N VAL A 450 6.49 -9.80 -40.18
CA VAL A 450 7.75 -9.10 -39.89
C VAL A 450 8.78 -10.07 -39.32
N THR A 451 8.34 -10.90 -38.37
CA THR A 451 9.20 -11.93 -37.75
C THR A 451 8.40 -13.21 -37.61
N ALA A 452 8.87 -14.27 -38.26
CA ALA A 452 8.30 -15.60 -38.08
C ALA A 452 8.59 -16.13 -36.67
N ALA A 453 7.67 -16.95 -36.16
CA ALA A 453 7.82 -17.64 -34.88
C ALA A 453 8.93 -18.69 -34.98
N THR A 454 9.85 -18.69 -34.02
CA THR A 454 10.94 -19.67 -33.89
C THR A 454 10.77 -20.52 -32.63
N PRO A 455 11.14 -21.82 -32.65
CA PRO A 455 11.04 -22.68 -31.47
C PRO A 455 11.78 -22.08 -30.27
N PRO A 456 11.12 -21.87 -29.11
CA PRO A 456 11.77 -21.28 -27.95
C PRO A 456 12.79 -22.23 -27.33
N LEU A 457 13.99 -21.71 -27.01
CA LEU A 457 15.09 -22.48 -26.42
C LEU A 457 14.85 -22.92 -24.97
N ALA A 458 13.89 -22.30 -24.28
CA ALA A 458 13.58 -22.59 -22.89
C ALA A 458 12.06 -22.67 -22.67
N LYS A 459 11.64 -23.49 -21.70
CA LYS A 459 10.24 -23.59 -21.29
C LYS A 459 9.71 -22.25 -20.82
N THR A 460 8.53 -21.87 -21.29
CA THR A 460 7.83 -20.65 -20.87
C THR A 460 7.26 -20.82 -19.47
N TRP A 461 6.81 -22.02 -19.10
CA TRP A 461 6.29 -22.34 -17.77
C TRP A 461 6.50 -23.82 -17.42
N PRO A 462 6.74 -24.20 -16.14
CA PRO A 462 7.00 -23.35 -14.98
C PRO A 462 8.43 -22.80 -14.97
N LYS A 463 8.59 -21.52 -14.63
CA LYS A 463 9.91 -20.88 -14.51
C LYS A 463 10.48 -21.11 -13.11
N THR A 464 11.56 -21.87 -13.02
CA THR A 464 12.23 -22.15 -11.73
C THR A 464 12.67 -20.86 -11.03
N SER A 465 13.03 -19.82 -11.79
CA SER A 465 13.34 -18.48 -11.27
C SER A 465 12.17 -17.76 -10.58
N ILE A 466 10.92 -18.16 -10.83
CA ILE A 466 9.73 -17.60 -10.17
C ILE A 466 9.24 -18.53 -9.06
N VAL A 467 9.19 -19.84 -9.32
CA VAL A 467 8.62 -20.82 -8.40
C VAL A 467 9.45 -20.92 -7.11
N ILE A 468 10.78 -20.93 -7.20
CA ILE A 468 11.66 -21.12 -6.03
C ILE A 468 11.61 -19.94 -5.04
N PRO A 469 11.76 -18.66 -5.46
CA PRO A 469 11.64 -17.54 -4.54
C PRO A 469 10.25 -17.42 -3.92
N PHE A 470 9.19 -17.73 -4.69
CA PHE A 470 7.82 -17.71 -4.19
C PHE A 470 7.58 -18.79 -3.12
N ALA A 471 8.09 -20.01 -3.35
CA ALA A 471 8.06 -21.07 -2.36
C ALA A 471 8.86 -20.69 -1.08
N ALA A 472 10.05 -20.12 -1.23
CA ALA A 472 10.82 -19.63 -0.08
C ALA A 472 10.05 -18.59 0.76
N LEU A 473 9.37 -17.65 0.10
CA LEU A 473 8.55 -16.63 0.77
C LEU A 473 7.39 -17.27 1.55
N LEU A 474 6.69 -18.24 0.96
CA LEU A 474 5.64 -19.00 1.63
C LEU A 474 6.17 -19.77 2.85
N GLY A 475 7.36 -20.37 2.74
CA GLY A 475 8.02 -21.06 3.85
C GLY A 475 8.35 -20.13 5.02
N ILE A 476 8.84 -18.91 4.74
CA ILE A 476 9.12 -17.88 5.76
C ILE A 476 7.82 -17.40 6.42
N ALA A 477 6.74 -17.21 5.65
CA ALA A 477 5.45 -16.80 6.19
C ALA A 477 4.85 -17.88 7.12
N ALA A 478 4.92 -19.15 6.71
CA ALA A 478 4.49 -20.27 7.55
C ALA A 478 5.35 -20.39 8.82
N ALA A 479 6.66 -20.19 8.72
CA ALA A 479 7.56 -20.18 9.87
C ALA A 479 7.22 -19.07 10.86
N LEU A 480 6.94 -17.85 10.38
CA LEU A 480 6.56 -16.73 11.23
C LEU A 480 5.25 -17.03 11.97
N PHE A 481 4.26 -17.61 11.29
CA PHE A 481 3.00 -18.01 11.90
C PHE A 481 3.20 -19.05 13.02
N ILE A 482 3.96 -20.11 12.74
CA ILE A 482 4.26 -21.17 13.73
C ILE A 482 5.07 -20.59 14.91
N ALA A 483 6.03 -19.71 14.64
CA ALA A 483 6.84 -19.07 15.67
C ALA A 483 5.99 -18.20 16.60
N LEU A 484 5.08 -17.38 16.05
CA LEU A 484 4.16 -16.56 16.84
C LEU A 484 3.18 -17.41 17.65
N MET A 485 2.67 -18.50 17.08
CA MET A 485 1.79 -19.42 17.79
C MET A 485 2.52 -20.10 18.97
N ARG A 486 3.78 -20.50 18.77
CA ARG A 486 4.61 -21.11 19.82
C ARG A 486 4.96 -20.13 20.94
N ASP A 487 5.26 -18.88 20.61
CA ASP A 487 5.59 -17.83 21.59
C ASP A 487 4.33 -17.38 22.37
N GLY A 488 3.18 -17.29 21.69
CA GLY A 488 1.90 -16.97 22.33
C GLY A 488 1.37 -18.02 23.32
N MET A 489 1.85 -19.26 23.23
CA MET A 489 1.48 -20.35 24.14
C MET A 489 2.38 -20.44 25.40
N ASP A 490 3.48 -19.66 25.49
CA ASP A 490 4.39 -19.70 26.65
C ASP A 490 3.93 -18.78 27.80
N ARG A 491 3.55 -19.36 28.95
CA ARG A 491 2.92 -18.66 30.11
C ARG A 491 3.81 -18.58 31.38
N ARG A 492 5.14 -18.68 31.26
CA ARG A 492 6.06 -18.77 32.42
C ARG A 492 6.36 -17.42 33.09
N VAL A 493 6.59 -17.42 34.41
CA VAL A 493 6.91 -16.24 35.27
C VAL A 493 8.41 -15.90 35.20
N ASN A 494 8.90 -15.36 34.08
CA ASN A 494 10.34 -15.08 33.92
C ASN A 494 10.70 -13.61 33.64
N SER A 495 9.77 -12.66 33.80
CA SER A 495 10.05 -11.25 33.47
C SER A 495 9.60 -10.29 34.56
N LYS A 496 10.55 -9.51 35.10
CA LYS A 496 10.33 -8.42 36.08
C LYS A 496 9.19 -7.47 35.68
N GLY A 497 9.07 -7.21 34.37
CA GLY A 497 8.06 -6.31 33.82
C GLY A 497 6.66 -6.92 33.72
N ARG A 498 6.52 -8.25 33.81
CA ARG A 498 5.23 -8.95 33.67
C ARG A 498 4.52 -9.11 35.02
N LEU A 499 5.26 -9.43 36.09
CA LEU A 499 4.73 -9.50 37.47
C LEU A 499 4.11 -8.19 37.94
N ARG A 500 4.80 -7.06 37.72
CA ARG A 500 4.29 -5.74 38.09
C ARG A 500 3.10 -5.28 37.22
N ARG A 501 3.05 -5.71 35.95
CA ARG A 501 1.95 -5.36 35.02
C ARG A 501 0.69 -6.19 35.23
N GLU A 502 0.83 -7.49 35.41
CA GLU A 502 -0.31 -8.42 35.46
C GLU A 502 -0.84 -8.62 36.88
N LEU A 503 0.00 -8.52 37.92
CA LEU A 503 -0.41 -8.75 39.32
C LEU A 503 -0.27 -7.53 40.23
N GLY A 504 0.37 -6.45 39.79
CA GLY A 504 0.59 -5.25 40.61
C GLY A 504 1.64 -5.41 41.73
N ILE A 505 2.39 -6.51 41.76
CA ILE A 505 3.31 -6.85 42.85
C ILE A 505 4.73 -6.36 42.56
N ALA A 506 5.40 -5.82 43.58
CA ALA A 506 6.81 -5.45 43.51
C ALA A 506 7.72 -6.69 43.41
N SER A 507 8.65 -6.70 42.45
CA SER A 507 9.75 -7.66 42.43
C SER A 507 10.92 -7.08 43.22
N LEU A 508 11.34 -7.78 44.28
CA LEU A 508 12.41 -7.35 45.18
C LEU A 508 13.81 -7.65 44.61
N GLY A 509 13.92 -8.59 43.68
CA GLY A 509 15.18 -8.93 43.02
C GLY A 509 15.12 -10.27 42.28
N ASP A 510 16.03 -10.43 41.32
CA ASP A 510 16.32 -11.72 40.67
C ASP A 510 17.63 -12.25 41.25
N VAL A 511 17.56 -13.36 41.98
CA VAL A 511 18.72 -14.03 42.54
C VAL A 511 19.20 -15.07 41.53
N PRO A 512 20.43 -14.97 40.99
CA PRO A 512 20.92 -15.91 39.99
C PRO A 512 21.15 -17.29 40.61
N VAL A 513 21.09 -18.35 39.79
CA VAL A 513 21.52 -19.69 40.23
C VAL A 513 23.00 -19.59 40.63
N CYS A 514 23.36 -20.12 41.81
CA CYS A 514 24.77 -20.28 42.20
C CYS A 514 25.46 -21.20 41.17
N GLY A 515 26.20 -20.58 40.25
CA GLY A 515 26.71 -21.23 39.05
C GLY A 515 27.87 -22.19 39.33
N ASN A 516 27.74 -23.38 38.74
CA ASN A 516 28.78 -24.33 38.36
C ASN A 516 29.12 -25.44 39.38
N ARG A 517 28.66 -26.69 39.09
CA ARG A 517 29.02 -27.92 39.81
C ARG A 517 30.55 -28.12 39.90
N SER A 518 31.28 -27.68 38.88
CA SER A 518 32.75 -27.74 38.84
C SER A 518 33.43 -26.81 39.86
N PHE A 519 32.77 -25.71 40.26
CA PHE A 519 33.30 -24.75 41.24
C PHE A 519 32.95 -25.14 42.69
N MET A 520 31.74 -25.67 42.92
CA MET A 520 31.37 -26.26 44.23
C MET A 520 32.26 -27.46 44.58
N SER A 521 32.67 -28.27 43.59
CA SER A 521 33.63 -29.37 43.79
C SER A 521 35.03 -28.89 44.19
N ALA A 522 35.46 -27.71 43.75
CA ALA A 522 36.76 -27.13 44.11
C ALA A 522 36.75 -26.43 45.48
N TYR A 523 35.59 -25.91 45.89
CA TYR A 523 35.40 -25.28 47.21
C TYR A 523 35.23 -26.32 48.32
N ALA A 524 34.52 -27.43 48.06
CA ALA A 524 34.44 -28.57 48.97
C ALA A 524 35.80 -29.22 49.28
N GLY A 525 36.81 -29.02 48.41
CA GLY A 525 38.19 -29.44 48.65
C GLY A 525 39.03 -28.48 49.52
N ARG A 526 38.50 -27.30 49.88
CA ARG A 526 39.22 -26.27 50.67
C ARG A 526 38.60 -26.00 52.05
N SER A 527 37.35 -26.35 52.30
CA SER A 527 36.73 -26.23 53.62
C SER A 527 36.76 -27.58 54.35
N SER A 528 37.05 -27.58 55.65
CA SER A 528 36.98 -28.76 56.52
C SER A 528 35.55 -29.19 56.86
N LEU A 529 34.56 -28.74 56.08
CA LEU A 529 33.14 -28.93 56.32
C LEU A 529 32.75 -30.38 55.95
N ALA A 530 32.60 -31.23 56.96
CA ALA A 530 32.09 -32.60 56.81
C ALA A 530 30.58 -32.64 56.44
N ALA A 531 29.90 -31.49 56.39
CA ALA A 531 28.49 -31.38 56.07
C ALA A 531 28.22 -31.46 54.55
N SER A 532 27.18 -32.22 54.19
CA SER A 532 26.76 -32.54 52.82
C SER A 532 26.79 -31.35 51.85
N SER A 533 27.36 -31.55 50.65
CA SER A 533 27.38 -30.61 49.50
C SER A 533 26.05 -29.91 49.17
N ALA A 534 24.93 -30.45 49.64
CA ALA A 534 23.58 -29.91 49.49
C ALA A 534 23.30 -28.66 50.36
N LEU A 535 24.05 -28.44 51.44
CA LEU A 535 23.84 -27.35 52.40
C LEU A 535 24.74 -26.13 52.18
N LEU A 536 25.75 -26.24 51.32
CA LEU A 536 26.68 -25.16 50.95
C LEU A 536 26.02 -23.82 50.56
N PRO A 537 24.85 -23.78 49.90
CA PRO A 537 24.21 -22.51 49.57
C PRO A 537 23.75 -21.68 50.77
N LEU A 538 23.66 -22.25 51.99
CA LEU A 538 23.14 -21.55 53.18
C LEU A 538 24.11 -20.51 53.77
N ARG A 539 25.40 -20.53 53.42
CA ARG A 539 26.44 -19.58 53.89
C ARG A 539 27.08 -18.77 52.74
N PHE A 540 26.50 -18.83 51.55
CA PHE A 540 27.12 -18.32 50.32
C PHE A 540 27.47 -16.83 50.35
N VAL A 541 26.69 -16.00 51.08
CA VAL A 541 26.97 -14.56 51.23
C VAL A 541 28.25 -14.29 52.01
N LEU A 542 28.55 -15.09 53.02
CA LEU A 542 29.78 -14.96 53.81
C LEU A 542 30.99 -15.51 53.06
N ASP A 543 30.81 -16.63 52.36
CA ASP A 543 31.88 -17.29 51.61
C ASP A 543 32.27 -16.51 50.34
N MET A 544 31.31 -15.87 49.68
CA MET A 544 31.52 -15.12 48.45
C MET A 544 30.81 -13.75 48.48
N PRO A 545 31.30 -12.79 49.27
CA PRO A 545 30.61 -11.51 49.51
C PRO A 545 30.48 -10.62 48.27
N TYR A 546 31.30 -10.82 47.23
CA TYR A 546 31.25 -10.04 45.98
C TYR A 546 30.63 -10.80 44.79
N SER A 547 29.97 -11.92 45.05
CA SER A 547 29.29 -12.69 44.00
C SER A 547 28.03 -11.98 43.48
N ARG A 548 27.59 -12.33 42.27
CA ARG A 548 26.32 -11.84 41.71
C ARG A 548 25.11 -12.23 42.57
N PHE A 549 25.22 -13.34 43.30
CA PHE A 549 24.21 -13.79 44.27
C PHE A 549 24.16 -12.86 45.49
N SER A 550 25.30 -12.55 46.10
CA SER A 550 25.40 -11.65 47.25
C SER A 550 24.98 -10.22 46.92
N GLU A 551 25.33 -9.73 45.72
CA GLU A 551 24.84 -8.44 45.22
C GLU A 551 23.32 -8.43 44.99
N ALA A 552 22.75 -9.52 44.46
CA ALA A 552 21.30 -9.64 44.32
C ALA A 552 20.60 -9.62 45.70
N LEU A 553 21.17 -10.29 46.70
CA LEU A 553 20.63 -10.27 48.07
C LEU A 553 20.79 -8.91 48.77
N ARG A 554 21.88 -8.17 48.54
CA ARG A 554 21.99 -6.76 48.99
C ARG A 554 20.91 -5.88 48.39
N SER A 555 20.58 -6.08 47.11
CA SER A 555 19.46 -5.38 46.47
C SER A 555 18.10 -5.75 47.07
N VAL A 556 17.89 -7.03 47.41
CA VAL A 556 16.68 -7.49 48.12
C VAL A 556 16.60 -6.85 49.51
N LYS A 557 17.70 -6.90 50.28
CA LYS A 557 17.82 -6.25 51.59
C LYS A 557 17.46 -4.76 51.53
N SER A 558 18.08 -4.00 50.63
CA SER A 558 17.81 -2.58 50.48
C SER A 558 16.34 -2.29 50.14
N SER A 559 15.71 -3.16 49.35
CA SER A 559 14.28 -3.04 49.02
C SER A 559 13.38 -3.33 50.23
N VAL A 560 13.74 -4.34 51.05
CA VAL A 560 13.06 -4.64 52.31
C VAL A 560 13.21 -3.49 53.30
N ASP A 561 14.43 -3.00 53.53
CA ASP A 561 14.70 -1.88 54.45
C ASP A 561 13.93 -0.61 54.05
N SER A 562 13.84 -0.33 52.75
CA SER A 562 13.09 0.83 52.24
C SER A 562 11.57 0.77 52.47
N SER A 563 11.02 -0.41 52.77
CA SER A 563 9.59 -0.61 53.00
C SER A 563 9.16 -0.24 54.43
N PHE A 564 10.11 -0.01 55.33
CA PHE A 564 9.90 0.28 56.74
C PHE A 564 10.54 1.62 57.16
N PRO A 565 10.03 2.30 58.20
CA PRO A 565 10.63 3.52 58.73
C PRO A 565 12.07 3.29 59.26
N PRO A 566 12.95 4.30 59.24
CA PRO A 566 14.29 4.18 59.82
C PRO A 566 14.23 3.90 61.33
N ARG A 567 15.04 2.94 61.82
CA ARG A 567 15.21 2.56 63.24
C ARG A 567 14.00 1.87 63.92
N SER A 568 13.08 1.27 63.17
CA SER A 568 12.07 0.37 63.76
C SER A 568 12.56 -1.07 63.82
N SER A 569 12.23 -1.80 64.89
CA SER A 569 12.34 -3.27 64.92
C SER A 569 11.39 -3.87 63.88
N ILE A 570 11.89 -4.67 62.93
CA ILE A 570 11.09 -5.28 61.86
C ILE A 570 10.99 -6.80 62.01
N VAL A 571 9.78 -7.34 61.85
CA VAL A 571 9.53 -8.78 61.78
C VAL A 571 9.15 -9.15 60.34
N VAL A 572 10.04 -9.85 59.63
CA VAL A 572 9.86 -10.20 58.21
C VAL A 572 9.80 -11.71 58.03
N GLY A 573 8.73 -12.21 57.43
CA GLY A 573 8.59 -13.62 57.08
C GLY A 573 9.04 -13.92 55.65
N ILE A 574 9.70 -15.05 55.47
CA ILE A 574 10.13 -15.54 54.15
C ILE A 574 9.39 -16.86 53.89
N THR A 575 8.68 -16.91 52.78
CA THR A 575 7.91 -18.10 52.37
C THR A 575 8.02 -18.33 50.86
N SER A 576 7.48 -19.44 50.38
CA SER A 576 7.39 -19.78 48.96
C SER A 576 6.01 -20.32 48.62
N VAL A 577 5.66 -20.43 47.34
CA VAL A 577 4.35 -20.96 46.95
C VAL A 577 4.36 -22.48 47.05
N GLY A 578 5.45 -23.14 46.65
CA GLY A 578 5.62 -24.59 46.80
C GLY A 578 6.95 -24.99 47.42
N ALA A 579 7.10 -26.28 47.73
CA ALA A 579 8.35 -26.85 48.23
C ALA A 579 9.51 -26.76 47.23
N GLY A 580 10.72 -26.48 47.75
CA GLY A 580 11.96 -26.51 46.97
C GLY A 580 12.24 -25.28 46.11
N GLU A 581 11.68 -24.11 46.45
CA GLU A 581 11.92 -22.83 45.78
C GLU A 581 13.09 -22.02 46.37
N GLY A 582 13.68 -22.49 47.48
CA GLY A 582 14.86 -21.89 48.10
C GLY A 582 14.57 -20.83 49.17
N LYS A 583 13.38 -20.83 49.79
CA LYS A 583 12.99 -19.94 50.89
C LYS A 583 14.03 -19.88 52.03
N THR A 584 14.43 -21.04 52.56
CA THR A 584 15.40 -21.18 53.64
C THR A 584 16.78 -20.67 53.21
N THR A 585 17.17 -20.91 51.96
CA THR A 585 18.41 -20.38 51.39
C THR A 585 18.43 -18.84 51.38
N ILE A 586 17.34 -18.21 50.93
CA ILE A 586 17.22 -16.75 50.95
C ILE A 586 17.19 -16.23 52.40
N ALA A 587 16.44 -16.89 53.29
CA ALA A 587 16.31 -16.50 54.69
C ALA A 587 17.63 -16.51 55.45
N THR A 588 18.37 -17.62 55.39
CA THR A 588 19.66 -17.75 56.09
C THR A 588 20.69 -16.76 55.56
N ASN A 589 20.84 -16.63 54.24
CA ASN A 589 21.82 -15.71 53.65
C ASN A 589 21.47 -14.23 53.89
N LEU A 590 20.17 -13.89 53.90
CA LEU A 590 19.73 -12.53 54.21
C LEU A 590 20.00 -12.22 55.69
N ALA A 591 19.72 -13.14 56.62
CA ALA A 591 20.00 -12.96 58.04
C ALA A 591 21.50 -12.77 58.30
N GLN A 592 22.35 -13.60 57.69
CA GLN A 592 23.81 -13.45 57.76
C GLN A 592 24.27 -12.10 57.21
N LEU A 593 23.64 -11.59 56.15
CA LEU A 593 23.97 -10.28 55.59
C LEU A 593 23.68 -9.14 56.59
N TYR A 594 22.52 -9.15 57.27
CA TYR A 594 22.20 -8.17 58.32
C TYR A 594 23.18 -8.25 59.50
N ARG A 595 23.52 -9.48 59.94
CA ARG A 595 24.46 -9.71 61.05
C ARG A 595 25.84 -9.17 60.72
N ASN A 596 26.34 -9.43 59.51
CA ASN A 596 27.65 -8.99 59.06
C ASN A 596 27.75 -7.46 58.86
N GLU A 597 26.61 -6.78 58.65
CA GLU A 597 26.53 -5.32 58.61
C GLU A 597 26.41 -4.68 60.01
N GLY A 598 26.42 -5.50 61.08
CA GLY A 598 26.36 -5.05 62.47
C GLY A 598 24.94 -4.80 63.00
N THR A 599 23.92 -5.23 62.27
CA THR A 599 22.52 -5.15 62.74
C THR A 599 22.21 -6.34 63.65
N SER A 600 21.49 -6.11 64.74
CA SER A 600 21.05 -7.20 65.62
C SER A 600 19.91 -7.98 64.95
N VAL A 601 20.19 -9.22 64.54
CA VAL A 601 19.25 -10.07 63.81
C VAL A 601 19.12 -11.44 64.47
N VAL A 602 17.90 -11.95 64.52
CA VAL A 602 17.59 -13.32 64.94
C VAL A 602 16.80 -14.02 63.83
N LEU A 603 17.14 -15.28 63.58
CA LEU A 603 16.44 -16.12 62.62
C LEU A 603 15.55 -17.12 63.37
N VAL A 604 14.30 -17.23 62.98
CA VAL A 604 13.29 -18.08 63.63
C VAL A 604 12.85 -19.15 62.64
N ASP A 605 12.99 -20.41 63.02
CA ASP A 605 12.44 -21.52 62.25
C ASP A 605 10.95 -21.70 62.62
N ALA A 606 10.08 -21.32 61.69
CA ALA A 606 8.63 -21.52 61.80
C ALA A 606 8.12 -22.52 60.75
N ASP A 607 9.00 -23.35 60.19
CA ASP A 607 8.64 -24.46 59.30
C ASP A 607 8.48 -25.76 60.10
N PHE A 608 7.39 -25.85 60.87
CA PHE A 608 7.07 -27.00 61.72
C PHE A 608 6.90 -28.33 60.96
N LEU A 609 6.76 -28.30 59.62
CA LEU A 609 6.66 -29.50 58.78
C LEU A 609 8.03 -30.08 58.44
N SER A 610 8.93 -29.24 57.91
CA SER A 610 10.21 -29.74 57.38
C SER A 610 11.37 -29.60 58.38
N ALA A 611 11.27 -28.63 59.30
CA ALA A 611 12.25 -28.30 60.34
C ALA A 611 13.72 -28.23 59.83
N GLN A 612 13.90 -27.83 58.56
CA GLN A 612 15.22 -27.89 57.92
C GLN A 612 16.22 -26.97 58.59
N LEU A 613 15.81 -25.76 58.94
CA LEU A 613 16.68 -24.79 59.59
C LEU A 613 17.05 -25.25 61.01
N SER A 614 16.11 -25.78 61.79
CA SER A 614 16.35 -26.32 63.14
C SER A 614 17.32 -27.50 63.15
N ARG A 615 17.23 -28.40 62.16
CA ARG A 615 18.18 -29.51 62.00
C ARG A 615 19.59 -29.00 61.70
N VAL A 616 19.71 -28.07 60.75
CA VAL A 616 21.03 -27.51 60.38
C VAL A 616 21.64 -26.71 61.54
N ALA A 617 20.85 -25.92 62.27
CA ALA A 617 21.33 -25.14 63.41
C ALA A 617 21.81 -26.01 64.58
N THR A 618 21.13 -27.13 64.86
CA THR A 618 21.49 -28.05 65.95
C THR A 618 22.65 -28.98 65.58
N ASP A 619 22.64 -29.56 64.39
CA ASP A 619 23.60 -30.58 63.98
C ASP A 619 24.91 -29.98 63.44
N SER A 620 24.86 -28.77 62.87
CA SER A 620 26.01 -28.16 62.16
C SER A 620 25.94 -26.63 62.18
N GLY A 621 25.38 -26.01 63.22
CA GLY A 621 25.15 -24.56 63.26
C GLY A 621 26.43 -23.73 63.09
N GLU A 622 27.47 -24.04 63.86
CA GLU A 622 28.74 -23.28 63.87
C GLU A 622 29.40 -23.24 62.49
N ASP A 623 29.32 -24.36 61.77
CA ASP A 623 29.82 -24.56 60.41
C ASP A 623 29.13 -23.63 59.38
N PHE A 624 27.88 -23.26 59.62
CA PHE A 624 27.11 -22.35 58.77
C PHE A 624 26.94 -20.94 59.36
N GLY A 625 27.69 -20.59 60.41
CA GLY A 625 27.60 -19.27 61.04
C GLY A 625 26.26 -19.03 61.74
N MET A 626 25.67 -20.08 62.30
CA MET A 626 24.41 -20.07 63.04
C MET A 626 24.63 -20.64 64.44
N GLU A 627 23.87 -20.16 65.43
CA GLU A 627 23.96 -20.65 66.80
C GLU A 627 22.56 -20.86 67.38
N PRO A 628 22.21 -22.05 67.90
CA PRO A 628 20.90 -22.28 68.48
C PRO A 628 20.71 -21.45 69.76
N LEU A 629 19.64 -20.67 69.80
CA LEU A 629 19.29 -19.84 70.96
C LEU A 629 18.74 -20.74 72.08
N GLN A 630 19.40 -20.77 73.23
CA GLN A 630 18.91 -21.54 74.39
C GLN A 630 17.95 -20.71 75.24
N LEU A 631 16.70 -21.15 75.35
CA LEU A 631 15.71 -20.54 76.23
C LEU A 631 15.78 -21.20 77.62
N HIS A 632 16.04 -20.40 78.66
CA HIS A 632 15.96 -20.89 80.05
C HIS A 632 14.49 -20.96 80.48
N ALA A 633 13.94 -22.18 80.53
CA ALA A 633 12.62 -22.41 81.11
C ALA A 633 12.65 -22.09 82.62
N ALA A 634 11.90 -21.07 83.04
CA ALA A 634 11.68 -20.81 84.45
C ALA A 634 10.97 -22.03 85.08
N SER A 635 11.64 -22.67 86.04
CA SER A 635 11.11 -23.83 86.78
C SER A 635 9.73 -23.55 87.39
N LEU A 636 8.69 -24.21 86.88
CA LEU A 636 7.37 -24.29 87.50
C LEU A 636 7.47 -25.08 88.82
N LYS A 637 7.61 -24.38 89.96
CA LYS A 637 7.51 -24.99 91.28
C LYS A 637 6.03 -25.11 91.66
N TYR A 638 5.47 -26.32 91.54
CA TYR A 638 4.16 -26.64 92.10
C TYR A 638 4.25 -26.62 93.63
N MET A 639 3.62 -25.63 94.28
CA MET A 639 3.27 -25.72 95.70
C MET A 639 1.76 -25.92 95.80
N GLY A 640 1.37 -27.10 96.29
CA GLY A 640 -0.03 -27.43 96.53
C GLY A 640 -0.55 -26.76 97.80
N SER A 641 -1.65 -26.04 97.67
CA SER A 641 -2.69 -25.95 98.70
C SER A 641 -4.03 -25.62 98.05
N SER A 642 -5.05 -26.31 98.52
CA SER A 642 -6.43 -26.35 98.08
C SER A 642 -7.16 -25.00 98.16
N GLU A 643 -8.11 -24.84 97.22
CA GLU A 643 -9.20 -23.84 97.14
C GLU A 643 -8.86 -22.45 96.57
N GLY A 644 -9.41 -22.18 95.39
CA GLY A 644 -9.43 -20.86 94.73
C GLY A 644 -8.63 -20.81 93.43
N PHE A 645 -9.19 -21.29 92.31
CA PHE A 645 -8.52 -21.31 91.00
C PHE A 645 -8.38 -19.91 90.38
N GLY A 646 -7.26 -19.26 90.69
CA GLY A 646 -6.74 -18.09 89.98
C GLY A 646 -5.23 -18.25 89.81
N THR A 647 -4.78 -18.86 88.71
CA THR A 647 -3.35 -18.89 88.35
C THR A 647 -2.96 -17.56 87.73
N VAL A 648 -2.36 -16.69 88.53
CA VAL A 648 -1.58 -15.54 88.04
C VAL A 648 -0.20 -16.07 87.64
N VAL A 649 0.07 -16.11 86.34
CA VAL A 649 1.42 -16.35 85.82
C VAL A 649 2.17 -15.02 85.87
N GLU A 650 2.97 -14.83 86.92
CA GLU A 650 3.90 -13.70 86.99
C GLU A 650 5.11 -13.99 86.09
N HIS A 651 5.12 -13.43 84.87
CA HIS A 651 6.32 -13.39 84.04
C HIS A 651 7.36 -12.47 84.71
N ARG A 652 8.17 -13.02 85.62
CA ARG A 652 9.46 -12.39 85.92
C ARG A 652 10.31 -12.50 84.68
N ALA A 653 10.44 -11.38 83.97
CA ALA A 653 11.46 -11.18 82.95
C ALA A 653 12.83 -11.44 83.58
N GLY A 654 13.30 -12.68 83.51
CA GLY A 654 14.71 -12.99 83.63
C GLY A 654 15.42 -12.09 82.63
N HIS A 655 16.41 -11.34 83.11
CA HIS A 655 17.27 -10.54 82.26
C HIS A 655 17.69 -11.40 81.04
N PHE A 656 17.37 -10.95 79.82
CA PHE A 656 18.11 -11.34 78.62
C PHE A 656 19.51 -10.72 78.72
N GLY A 657 20.27 -11.16 79.72
CA GLY A 657 21.65 -10.79 79.99
C GLY A 657 22.57 -11.89 79.49
N GLY A 658 22.47 -12.23 78.22
CA GLY A 658 23.58 -12.83 77.50
C GLY A 658 24.29 -11.69 76.79
N GLU A 659 25.58 -11.50 77.07
CA GLU A 659 26.44 -10.73 76.16
C GLU A 659 26.15 -11.19 74.72
N MET A 660 25.99 -10.24 73.79
CA MET A 660 25.96 -10.57 72.36
C MET A 660 27.08 -11.59 72.09
N PRO A 661 26.79 -12.77 71.52
CA PRO A 661 27.82 -13.78 71.32
C PRO A 661 28.99 -13.11 70.59
N SER A 662 30.19 -13.25 71.18
CA SER A 662 31.44 -12.66 70.66
C SER A 662 31.85 -13.26 69.31
N SER A 663 31.12 -14.28 68.85
CA SER A 663 31.19 -14.88 67.53
C SER A 663 30.17 -14.22 66.58
N GLY A 664 30.58 -13.87 65.37
CA GLY A 664 29.73 -13.26 64.34
C GLY A 664 28.59 -14.14 63.79
N ALA A 665 28.20 -15.20 64.52
CA ALA A 665 27.12 -16.11 64.17
C ALA A 665 25.73 -15.47 64.36
N VAL A 666 24.75 -15.97 63.61
CA VAL A 666 23.33 -15.57 63.70
C VAL A 666 22.62 -16.46 64.72
N PRO A 667 21.98 -15.92 65.76
CA PRO A 667 21.18 -16.72 66.68
C PRO A 667 19.93 -17.27 65.97
N VAL A 668 19.65 -18.55 66.16
CA VAL A 668 18.52 -19.27 65.57
C VAL A 668 17.58 -19.79 66.66
N LEU A 669 16.34 -19.33 66.65
CA LEU A 669 15.27 -19.93 67.45
C LEU A 669 14.79 -21.20 66.73
N THR A 670 15.05 -22.36 67.34
CA THR A 670 14.68 -23.67 66.79
C THR A 670 13.26 -24.07 67.20
N ILE A 671 12.66 -24.97 66.41
CA ILE A 671 11.32 -25.51 66.71
C ILE A 671 11.30 -26.23 68.05
N THR A 672 12.37 -26.97 68.39
CA THR A 672 12.48 -27.69 69.67
C THR A 672 12.43 -26.76 70.88
N GLU A 673 12.99 -25.55 70.78
CA GLU A 673 12.91 -24.56 71.85
C GLU A 673 11.51 -23.93 71.91
N THR A 674 10.88 -23.71 70.76
CA THR A 674 9.49 -23.24 70.68
C THR A 674 8.52 -24.27 71.28
N GLU A 675 8.74 -25.56 71.07
CA GLU A 675 7.93 -26.65 71.63
C GLU A 675 8.07 -26.77 73.15
N LYS A 676 9.24 -26.46 73.73
CA LYS A 676 9.44 -26.44 75.19
C LYS A 676 8.60 -25.39 75.91
N LEU A 677 8.19 -24.33 75.20
CA LEU A 677 7.34 -23.27 75.71
C LEU A 677 5.84 -23.61 75.67
N VAL A 678 5.47 -24.71 74.99
CA VAL A 678 4.07 -25.13 74.85
C VAL A 678 3.58 -25.76 76.15
N LEU A 679 2.43 -25.28 76.64
CA LEU A 679 1.77 -25.89 77.79
C LEU A 679 1.44 -27.36 77.48
N PRO A 680 1.75 -28.32 78.38
CA PRO A 680 1.53 -29.76 78.14
C PRO A 680 0.08 -30.14 77.78
N THR A 681 -0.88 -29.26 78.07
CA THR A 681 -2.31 -29.43 77.81
C THR A 681 -2.75 -28.99 76.41
N GLN A 682 -1.91 -28.32 75.61
CA GLN A 682 -2.26 -27.78 74.30
C GLN A 682 -1.52 -28.48 73.14
N ARG A 683 -2.23 -29.31 72.37
CA ARG A 683 -1.67 -30.04 71.21
C ARG A 683 -1.26 -29.17 70.00
N TYR A 684 -1.73 -27.93 69.94
CA TYR A 684 -1.39 -26.94 68.89
C TYR A 684 -0.96 -25.60 69.51
N GLY A 685 -0.40 -25.64 70.73
CA GLY A 685 0.03 -24.45 71.46
C GLY A 685 1.32 -23.80 70.91
N HIS A 686 1.91 -24.38 69.85
CA HIS A 686 3.13 -23.89 69.21
C HIS A 686 2.93 -22.52 68.55
N LEU A 687 1.76 -22.22 68.00
CA LEU A 687 1.46 -20.91 67.38
C LEU A 687 1.34 -19.76 68.41
N PRO A 688 0.56 -19.91 69.51
CA PRO A 688 0.58 -18.93 70.61
C PRO A 688 1.96 -18.75 71.25
N ALA A 689 2.71 -19.84 71.46
CA ALA A 689 4.06 -19.78 72.02
C ALA A 689 5.04 -19.02 71.11
N LEU A 690 5.01 -19.32 69.81
CA LEU A 690 5.79 -18.61 68.79
C LEU A 690 5.44 -17.11 68.76
N ARG A 691 4.14 -16.77 68.88
CA ARG A 691 3.71 -15.36 68.91
C ARG A 691 4.29 -14.61 70.11
N SER A 692 4.16 -15.17 71.33
CA SER A 692 4.71 -14.53 72.52
C SER A 692 6.23 -14.36 72.42
N GLU A 693 6.92 -15.32 71.82
CA GLU A 693 8.37 -15.28 71.67
C GLU A 693 8.80 -14.25 70.61
N ILE A 694 8.11 -14.16 69.47
CA ILE A 694 8.37 -13.10 68.48
C ILE A 694 8.16 -11.71 69.08
N GLU A 695 7.15 -11.52 69.94
CA GLU A 695 6.90 -10.25 70.65
C GLU A 695 8.03 -9.89 71.65
N LEU A 696 8.67 -10.90 72.26
CA LEU A 696 9.84 -10.70 73.12
C LEU A 696 11.10 -10.41 72.30
N LEU A 697 11.38 -11.20 71.26
CA LEU A 697 12.53 -11.01 70.38
C LEU A 697 12.52 -9.65 69.69
N ARG A 698 11.33 -9.13 69.35
CA ARG A 698 11.15 -7.78 68.80
C ARG A 698 11.69 -6.67 69.70
N LYS A 699 11.77 -6.87 71.02
CA LYS A 699 12.33 -5.89 71.97
C LYS A 699 13.86 -5.94 72.06
N SER A 700 14.45 -7.07 71.70
CA SER A 700 15.88 -7.36 71.88
C SER A 700 16.68 -7.31 70.58
N TYR A 701 16.02 -7.46 69.42
CA TYR A 701 16.64 -7.48 68.09
C TYR A 701 16.00 -6.46 67.16
N ASP A 702 16.82 -5.83 66.31
CA ASP A 702 16.39 -4.87 65.28
C ASP A 702 15.66 -5.59 64.14
N VAL A 703 16.06 -6.81 63.81
CA VAL A 703 15.48 -7.60 62.71
C VAL A 703 15.16 -9.01 63.20
N VAL A 704 13.89 -9.42 63.08
CA VAL A 704 13.45 -10.79 63.32
C VAL A 704 13.06 -11.40 61.97
N MET A 705 13.83 -12.37 61.50
CA MET A 705 13.53 -13.11 60.27
C MET A 705 12.86 -14.43 60.58
N VAL A 706 11.73 -14.71 59.92
CA VAL A 706 10.97 -15.94 60.16
C VAL A 706 10.98 -16.78 58.88
N ASP A 707 11.66 -17.94 58.89
CA ASP A 707 11.57 -18.92 57.80
C ASP A 707 10.31 -19.75 58.00
N MET A 708 9.37 -19.65 57.05
CA MET A 708 8.05 -20.27 57.15
C MET A 708 7.95 -21.48 56.20
N SER A 709 7.01 -22.39 56.45
CA SER A 709 6.65 -23.43 55.47
C SER A 709 6.11 -22.80 54.17
N ALA A 710 6.19 -23.56 53.07
CA ALA A 710 5.58 -23.15 51.81
C ALA A 710 4.06 -23.03 51.94
N PHE A 711 3.48 -22.06 51.22
CA PHE A 711 2.10 -21.66 51.40
C PHE A 711 1.08 -22.74 51.01
N GLU A 712 1.33 -23.50 49.94
CA GLU A 712 0.46 -24.62 49.55
C GLU A 712 0.54 -25.81 50.53
N ASP A 713 1.62 -25.89 51.32
CA ASP A 713 1.96 -27.08 52.11
C ASP A 713 1.53 -26.96 53.59
N SER A 714 1.36 -25.75 54.14
CA SER A 714 1.04 -25.54 55.57
C SER A 714 -0.02 -24.47 55.84
N ALA A 715 -1.01 -24.80 56.68
CA ALA A 715 -1.98 -23.84 57.21
C ALA A 715 -1.36 -22.87 58.24
N ASP A 716 -0.30 -23.31 58.95
CA ASP A 716 0.35 -22.54 60.01
C ASP A 716 0.99 -21.26 59.46
N THR A 717 1.51 -21.31 58.24
CA THR A 717 2.07 -20.14 57.52
C THR A 717 1.07 -18.98 57.46
N ARG A 718 -0.23 -19.27 57.26
CA ARG A 718 -1.27 -18.23 57.22
C ARG A 718 -1.50 -17.57 58.58
N ALA A 719 -1.46 -18.35 59.66
CA ALA A 719 -1.61 -17.84 61.02
C ALA A 719 -0.38 -16.99 61.41
N ILE A 720 0.82 -17.47 61.09
CA ILE A 720 2.08 -16.76 61.36
C ILE A 720 2.13 -15.42 60.63
N CYS A 721 1.61 -15.33 59.40
CA CYS A 721 1.56 -14.07 58.65
C CYS A 721 0.86 -12.93 59.37
N SER A 722 -0.04 -13.22 60.31
CA SER A 722 -0.73 -12.19 61.11
C SER A 722 0.13 -11.57 62.20
N TYR A 723 1.28 -12.18 62.53
CA TYR A 723 2.22 -11.70 63.54
C TYR A 723 3.40 -10.93 62.95
N LEU A 724 3.48 -10.84 61.61
CA LEU A 724 4.62 -10.26 60.88
C LEU A 724 4.30 -8.83 60.40
N ASP A 725 5.33 -7.99 60.33
CA ASP A 725 5.22 -6.64 59.76
C ASP A 725 5.26 -6.66 58.21
N GLY A 726 5.81 -7.73 57.61
CA GLY A 726 5.75 -7.97 56.17
C GLY A 726 6.22 -9.36 55.74
N VAL A 727 5.81 -9.78 54.54
CA VAL A 727 6.14 -11.10 53.96
C VAL A 727 6.85 -10.96 52.62
N VAL A 728 7.90 -11.76 52.42
CA VAL A 728 8.64 -11.92 51.16
C VAL A 728 8.34 -13.31 50.59
N VAL A 729 7.92 -13.36 49.33
CA VAL A 729 7.62 -14.62 48.63
C VAL A 729 8.77 -14.98 47.68
N VAL A 730 9.34 -16.16 47.85
CA VAL A 730 10.43 -16.69 47.02
C VAL A 730 9.87 -17.62 45.95
N VAL A 731 10.19 -17.36 44.69
CA VAL A 731 9.78 -18.16 43.52
C VAL A 731 11.04 -18.68 42.84
N GLY A 732 11.22 -20.00 42.77
CA GLY A 732 12.54 -20.58 42.40
C GLY A 732 12.55 -21.52 41.19
N ARG A 733 11.48 -22.30 40.97
CA ARG A 733 11.45 -23.28 39.86
C ARG A 733 10.67 -22.71 38.67
N SER A 734 11.37 -21.97 37.81
CA SER A 734 10.83 -21.31 36.59
C SER A 734 10.05 -22.24 35.64
N ARG A 735 10.27 -23.56 35.68
CA ARG A 735 9.53 -24.54 34.85
C ARG A 735 8.17 -24.96 35.40
N LYS A 736 7.89 -24.76 36.70
CA LYS A 736 6.64 -25.18 37.36
C LYS A 736 5.76 -24.03 37.85
N MET A 737 6.29 -22.80 37.89
CA MET A 737 5.54 -21.62 38.32
C MET A 737 4.95 -20.85 37.12
N THR A 738 3.63 -20.72 37.08
CA THR A 738 2.87 -19.87 36.14
C THR A 738 2.28 -18.67 36.87
N ILE A 739 1.97 -17.59 36.13
CA ILE A 739 1.35 -16.38 36.70
C ILE A 739 0.01 -16.74 37.34
N ASP A 740 -0.76 -17.61 36.69
CA ASP A 740 -2.03 -18.13 37.20
C ASP A 740 -1.87 -18.83 38.57
N ARG A 741 -0.82 -19.63 38.74
CA ARG A 741 -0.55 -20.34 40.02
C ARG A 741 -0.14 -19.38 41.13
N LEU A 742 0.73 -18.42 40.83
CA LEU A 742 1.11 -17.38 41.78
C LEU A 742 -0.09 -16.50 42.16
N SER A 743 -0.92 -16.13 41.18
CA SER A 743 -2.16 -15.37 41.41
C SER A 743 -3.14 -16.14 42.29
N ASN A 744 -3.32 -17.44 42.04
CA ASN A 744 -4.21 -18.28 42.85
C ASN A 744 -3.69 -18.46 44.28
N ALA A 745 -2.38 -18.66 44.46
CA ALA A 745 -1.76 -18.70 45.77
C ALA A 745 -1.96 -17.37 46.52
N LEU A 746 -1.73 -16.24 45.84
CA LEU A 746 -1.93 -14.90 46.41
C LEU A 746 -3.41 -14.59 46.71
N ALA A 747 -4.34 -15.02 45.87
CA ALA A 747 -5.77 -14.87 46.11
C ALA A 747 -6.22 -15.61 47.38
N SER A 748 -5.58 -16.75 47.70
CA SER A 748 -5.87 -17.49 48.93
C SER A 748 -5.31 -16.87 50.21
N PHE A 749 -4.56 -15.76 50.15
CA PHE A 749 -4.25 -14.92 51.32
C PHE A 749 -5.48 -14.10 51.82
N GLY A 750 -6.60 -14.16 51.10
CA GLY A 750 -7.77 -13.29 51.28
C GLY A 750 -8.36 -13.22 52.70
N SER A 751 -8.60 -11.96 53.12
CA SER A 751 -9.26 -11.41 54.33
C SER A 751 -8.39 -11.09 55.56
N GLY A 752 -7.15 -11.56 55.65
CA GLY A 752 -6.16 -11.10 56.64
C GLY A 752 -5.39 -9.84 56.19
N LYS A 753 -5.10 -8.89 57.10
CA LYS A 753 -4.19 -7.75 56.83
C LYS A 753 -2.74 -8.24 56.73
N ILE A 754 -2.34 -8.79 55.59
CA ILE A 754 -0.96 -9.24 55.34
C ILE A 754 -0.28 -8.26 54.38
N ARG A 755 0.85 -7.70 54.81
CA ARG A 755 1.64 -6.75 54.01
C ARG A 755 2.68 -7.51 53.18
N LEU A 756 2.34 -7.80 51.92
CA LEU A 756 3.29 -8.40 50.97
C LEU A 756 4.32 -7.34 50.54
N LEU A 757 5.59 -7.56 50.90
CA LEU A 757 6.69 -6.65 50.54
C LEU A 757 7.12 -6.83 49.07
N GLY A 758 7.03 -8.06 48.57
CA GLY A 758 7.23 -8.39 47.17
C GLY A 758 7.72 -9.80 46.93
N VAL A 759 8.10 -10.09 45.68
CA VAL A 759 8.53 -11.40 45.21
C VAL A 759 10.01 -11.40 44.87
N VAL A 760 10.75 -12.38 45.41
CA VAL A 760 12.13 -12.70 45.07
C VAL A 760 12.15 -13.86 44.08
N ASN A 761 12.69 -13.63 42.90
CA ASN A 761 12.80 -14.67 41.88
C ASN A 761 14.17 -15.34 42.01
N ASN A 762 14.18 -16.51 42.65
CA ASN A 762 15.35 -17.34 42.84
C ASN A 762 15.64 -18.17 41.58
N CYS A 763 16.90 -18.53 41.34
CA CYS A 763 17.35 -19.29 40.18
C CYS A 763 17.07 -18.62 38.80
N SER A 764 17.28 -17.32 38.69
CA SER A 764 17.18 -16.63 37.40
C SER A 764 18.33 -17.00 36.43
N ASP A 765 18.00 -17.45 35.21
CA ASP A 765 18.94 -17.91 34.17
C ASP A 765 19.68 -16.76 33.43
N GLU A 766 19.64 -15.52 33.94
CA GLU A 766 20.28 -14.36 33.27
C GLU A 766 21.79 -14.27 33.58
N GLY A 767 22.54 -15.21 33.01
CA GLY A 767 23.93 -15.45 33.38
C GLY A 767 24.93 -15.75 32.29
N ASP A 768 24.76 -15.30 31.04
CA ASP A 768 25.92 -15.08 30.17
C ASP A 768 25.64 -14.08 29.05
N ARG A 769 26.57 -13.13 28.85
CA ARG A 769 26.55 -12.01 27.89
C ARG A 769 25.75 -10.77 28.31
N LYS A 770 26.34 -9.94 29.17
CA LYS A 770 26.21 -8.46 29.13
C LYS A 770 27.08 -7.78 30.20
N ALA A 771 28.28 -7.36 29.82
CA ALA A 771 28.97 -6.27 30.47
C ALA A 771 29.62 -5.42 29.38
N GLN A 772 28.86 -4.49 28.80
CA GLN A 772 29.32 -3.23 28.20
C GLN A 772 28.11 -2.47 27.62
N GLY A 773 28.00 -1.19 27.95
CA GLY A 773 27.05 -0.24 27.35
C GLY A 773 25.92 0.24 28.26
N LYS A 774 26.23 1.13 29.22
CA LYS A 774 25.22 2.01 29.84
C LYS A 774 25.43 3.44 29.31
N GLY A 775 24.51 3.90 28.46
CA GLY A 775 24.26 5.31 28.17
C GLY A 775 22.97 5.73 28.86
N ALA A 776 23.07 6.72 29.75
CA ALA A 776 21.97 7.22 30.57
C ALA A 776 20.84 7.82 29.72
N ARG A 777 19.59 7.44 30.02
CA ARG A 777 18.37 8.04 29.46
C ARG A 777 17.86 9.11 30.43
N ARG A 778 18.02 10.38 30.07
CA ARG A 778 17.28 11.50 30.66
C ARG A 778 15.85 11.50 30.11
N THR A 779 14.87 11.58 31.00
CA THR A 779 13.48 11.93 30.70
C THR A 779 13.39 13.44 30.38
N PRO A 780 12.57 13.89 29.43
CA PRO A 780 12.34 15.33 29.22
C PRO A 780 11.41 15.88 30.31
N PRO A 781 11.61 17.13 30.75
CA PRO A 781 10.73 17.77 31.72
C PRO A 781 9.38 18.13 31.09
N THR A 782 8.32 17.88 31.86
CA THR A 782 6.95 18.32 31.61
C THR A 782 6.75 19.72 32.16
N SER A 783 7.10 20.75 31.39
CA SER A 783 6.53 22.10 31.50
C SER A 783 7.00 22.96 30.31
N SER A 784 6.05 23.48 29.53
CA SER A 784 6.33 24.37 28.39
C SER A 784 6.77 25.76 28.90
N PRO A 785 7.95 26.27 28.53
CA PRO A 785 8.41 27.61 28.90
C PRO A 785 7.86 28.76 28.02
N TRP A 786 6.95 28.49 27.08
CA TRP A 786 6.73 29.37 25.92
C TRP A 786 5.62 30.43 26.04
N SER A 787 5.07 30.68 27.23
CA SER A 787 4.04 31.73 27.41
C SER A 787 4.56 33.17 27.34
N SER A 788 5.88 33.39 27.30
CA SER A 788 6.49 34.73 27.39
C SER A 788 6.96 35.33 26.05
N LEU A 789 6.96 34.56 24.95
CA LEU A 789 7.35 35.07 23.61
C LEU A 789 6.16 35.36 22.67
N THR A 790 4.93 35.05 23.09
CA THR A 790 3.70 35.24 22.30
C THR A 790 3.08 36.64 22.40
N ASN A 791 3.73 37.58 23.11
CA ASN A 791 3.19 38.92 23.42
C ASN A 791 3.52 40.02 22.40
N ARG A 792 3.90 39.68 21.16
CA ARG A 792 3.96 40.67 20.07
C ARG A 792 3.07 40.21 18.93
N ILE A 793 1.92 40.86 18.83
CA ILE A 793 1.00 41.06 17.70
C ILE A 793 -0.39 41.18 18.35
N ASP A 794 -1.03 42.34 18.20
CA ASP A 794 -2.38 42.63 18.69
C ASP A 794 -3.40 42.09 17.68
N ASP A 795 -4.32 41.21 18.11
CA ASP A 795 -5.48 40.80 17.30
C ASP A 795 -6.59 41.87 17.37
N LYS A 796 -6.27 43.08 16.90
CA LYS A 796 -7.26 44.11 16.60
C LYS A 796 -7.54 44.13 15.09
N PRO A 797 -8.78 44.37 14.66
CA PRO A 797 -9.06 44.65 13.24
C PRO A 797 -8.23 45.87 12.83
N GLY A 798 -7.21 45.68 11.98
CA GLY A 798 -6.23 46.71 11.60
C GLY A 798 -4.76 46.40 11.93
N ALA A 799 -4.42 45.21 12.44
CA ALA A 799 -3.03 44.80 12.59
C ALA A 799 -2.30 44.74 11.22
N PRO A 800 -1.00 45.09 11.17
CA PRO A 800 -0.22 45.05 9.92
C PRO A 800 -0.19 43.62 9.35
N PRO A 801 -0.16 43.47 8.00
CA PRO A 801 -0.07 42.17 7.36
C PRO A 801 1.19 41.43 7.79
N LEU A 802 1.11 40.09 7.85
CA LEU A 802 2.28 39.26 8.19
C LEU A 802 3.27 39.36 7.04
N ARG A 803 4.56 39.52 7.35
CA ARG A 803 5.59 39.49 6.32
C ARG A 803 5.86 38.05 5.90
N LEU A 804 5.49 37.69 4.67
CA LEU A 804 5.56 36.36 4.11
C LEU A 804 6.60 36.28 2.99
N VAL A 805 7.61 35.45 3.20
CA VAL A 805 8.70 35.21 2.23
C VAL A 805 8.54 33.83 1.61
N VAL A 806 8.63 33.74 0.28
CA VAL A 806 8.57 32.48 -0.46
C VAL A 806 9.99 32.00 -0.79
N GLY A 807 10.35 30.80 -0.35
CA GLY A 807 11.63 30.16 -0.64
C GLY A 807 11.50 29.05 -1.67
N ILE A 808 12.25 29.10 -2.76
CA ILE A 808 12.24 28.07 -3.81
C ILE A 808 13.64 27.49 -3.99
N ALA A 809 13.80 26.19 -3.78
CA ALA A 809 15.03 25.47 -4.07
C ALA A 809 14.90 24.73 -5.42
N SER A 810 15.82 24.99 -6.36
CA SER A 810 15.75 24.41 -7.72
C SER A 810 17.10 23.87 -8.18
N THR A 811 17.08 22.83 -9.03
CA THR A 811 18.29 22.28 -9.67
C THR A 811 17.92 21.70 -11.04
N GLY A 812 18.58 22.17 -12.11
CA GLY A 812 18.42 21.62 -13.46
C GLY A 812 17.01 21.74 -14.05
N ARG A 813 16.20 22.69 -13.59
CA ARG A 813 14.78 22.86 -13.95
C ARG A 813 14.45 24.26 -14.47
N ARG A 814 15.39 24.86 -15.22
CA ARG A 814 15.30 26.20 -15.80
C ARG A 814 13.96 26.52 -16.44
N GLU A 815 13.49 25.67 -17.37
CA GLU A 815 12.24 25.90 -18.11
C GLU A 815 11.00 25.91 -17.22
N ILE A 816 10.97 25.04 -16.19
CA ILE A 816 9.85 24.95 -15.25
C ILE A 816 9.83 26.19 -14.36
N LEU A 817 11.00 26.56 -13.82
CA LEU A 817 11.14 27.74 -12.98
C LEU A 817 10.73 29.02 -13.72
N SER A 818 11.11 29.14 -15.00
CA SER A 818 10.69 30.26 -15.87
C SER A 818 9.17 30.34 -16.09
N ALA A 819 8.44 29.23 -15.93
CA ALA A 819 6.98 29.21 -16.03
C ALA A 819 6.27 29.38 -14.68
N VAL A 820 6.87 28.90 -13.59
CA VAL A 820 6.29 28.98 -12.23
C VAL A 820 6.46 30.37 -11.62
N LEU A 821 7.59 31.05 -11.82
CA LEU A 821 7.80 32.39 -11.23
C LEU A 821 6.76 33.43 -11.67
N PRO A 822 6.42 33.58 -12.97
CA PRO A 822 5.35 34.49 -13.39
C PRO A 822 3.97 34.10 -12.86
N HIS A 823 3.74 32.81 -12.55
CA HIS A 823 2.48 32.35 -11.99
C HIS A 823 2.26 32.84 -10.55
N ILE A 824 3.32 33.15 -9.80
CA ILE A 824 3.22 33.74 -8.46
C ILE A 824 2.58 35.13 -8.52
N SER A 825 2.76 35.89 -9.61
CA SER A 825 2.12 37.20 -9.78
C SER A 825 0.59 37.11 -9.89
N LYS A 826 0.03 35.92 -10.15
CA LYS A 826 -1.43 35.71 -10.20
C LYS A 826 -2.07 35.53 -8.81
N GLN A 827 -1.29 35.59 -7.72
CA GLN A 827 -1.83 35.46 -6.37
C GLN A 827 -2.64 36.69 -5.96
N THR A 828 -3.76 36.49 -5.26
CA THR A 828 -4.61 37.58 -4.73
C THR A 828 -3.88 38.41 -3.68
N ARG A 829 -3.02 37.77 -2.89
CA ARG A 829 -2.03 38.38 -2.01
C ARG A 829 -0.64 38.07 -2.57
N LEU A 830 0.08 39.10 -3.03
CA LEU A 830 1.46 38.95 -3.48
C LEU A 830 2.39 38.64 -2.28
N PRO A 831 3.46 37.84 -2.47
CA PRO A 831 4.48 37.65 -1.44
C PRO A 831 5.27 38.94 -1.24
N ASP A 832 5.75 39.17 -0.02
CA ASP A 832 6.58 40.37 0.26
C ASP A 832 7.98 40.22 -0.32
N GLU A 833 8.43 38.97 -0.49
CA GLU A 833 9.72 38.64 -1.11
C GLU A 833 9.75 37.19 -1.60
N VAL A 834 10.45 36.92 -2.71
CA VAL A 834 10.74 35.57 -3.21
C VAL A 834 12.25 35.35 -3.24
N ILE A 835 12.73 34.30 -2.59
CA ILE A 835 14.14 33.90 -2.58
C ILE A 835 14.27 32.57 -3.33
N VAL A 836 14.99 32.57 -4.45
CA VAL A 836 15.24 31.39 -5.27
C VAL A 836 16.68 30.94 -5.08
N CYS A 837 16.90 29.72 -4.58
CA CYS A 837 18.23 29.14 -4.45
C CYS A 837 18.46 28.07 -5.51
N VAL A 838 19.41 28.31 -6.42
CA VAL A 838 19.78 27.39 -7.52
C VAL A 838 21.13 26.72 -7.25
N ALA A 839 21.36 25.55 -7.85
CA ALA A 839 22.65 24.86 -7.76
C ALA A 839 23.70 25.43 -8.72
N SER A 840 23.23 25.91 -9.89
CA SER A 840 24.05 26.59 -10.90
C SER A 840 23.34 27.87 -11.34
N PRO A 841 24.05 28.99 -11.59
CA PRO A 841 23.47 30.20 -12.18
C PRO A 841 22.76 29.96 -13.53
N GLU A 842 23.09 28.89 -14.25
CA GLU A 842 22.45 28.52 -15.52
C GLU A 842 21.03 27.97 -15.36
N ASP A 843 20.66 27.53 -14.14
CA ASP A 843 19.36 26.94 -13.82
C ASP A 843 18.23 27.97 -13.76
N ILE A 844 18.52 29.26 -13.93
CA ILE A 844 17.51 30.33 -13.97
C ILE A 844 17.64 31.14 -15.26
N ASP A 845 16.51 31.54 -15.84
CA ASP A 845 16.51 32.45 -16.98
C ASP A 845 16.45 33.90 -16.49
N PRO A 846 17.48 34.74 -16.75
CA PRO A 846 17.45 36.13 -16.31
C PRO A 846 16.27 36.94 -16.89
N ARG A 847 15.71 36.53 -18.04
CA ARG A 847 14.61 37.24 -18.71
C ARG A 847 13.29 37.15 -17.94
N CYS A 848 13.08 36.10 -17.14
CA CYS A 848 11.85 35.98 -16.36
C CYS A 848 11.85 36.83 -15.08
N LEU A 849 13.01 37.40 -14.70
CA LEU A 849 13.16 38.20 -13.48
C LEU A 849 12.77 39.67 -13.68
N SER A 850 12.88 40.21 -14.89
CA SER A 850 12.74 41.65 -15.16
C SER A 850 11.30 42.18 -15.21
N GLY A 851 10.28 41.32 -15.02
CA GLY A 851 8.86 41.68 -15.17
C GLY A 851 7.95 41.14 -14.06
N LEU A 852 8.47 40.88 -12.87
CA LEU A 852 7.71 40.37 -11.72
C LEU A 852 7.25 41.53 -10.81
N ASP A 853 6.03 41.43 -10.28
CA ASP A 853 5.39 42.46 -9.45
C ASP A 853 5.82 42.40 -7.96
N PHE A 854 6.87 41.66 -7.64
CA PHE A 854 7.37 41.44 -6.28
C PHE A 854 8.90 41.37 -6.24
N PRO A 855 9.54 41.69 -5.09
CA PRO A 855 10.98 41.58 -4.92
C PRO A 855 11.45 40.11 -5.02
N ILE A 856 12.49 39.88 -5.81
CA ILE A 856 13.10 38.55 -5.99
C ILE A 856 14.62 38.59 -5.77
N ARG A 857 15.14 37.65 -4.99
CA ARG A 857 16.58 37.41 -4.80
C ARG A 857 16.96 36.01 -5.27
N VAL A 858 18.09 35.91 -5.96
CA VAL A 858 18.62 34.63 -6.46
C VAL A 858 19.92 34.30 -5.74
N LEU A 859 19.93 33.17 -5.05
CA LEU A 859 21.07 32.64 -4.31
C LEU A 859 21.64 31.43 -5.04
N THR A 860 22.94 31.18 -4.89
CA THR A 860 23.60 29.97 -5.40
C THR A 860 24.17 29.18 -4.24
N SER A 861 23.90 27.88 -4.17
CA SER A 861 24.47 27.00 -3.14
C SER A 861 24.80 25.61 -3.69
N LYS A 862 25.39 24.75 -2.85
CA LYS A 862 25.71 23.37 -3.25
C LYS A 862 24.42 22.62 -3.58
N ARG A 863 24.50 21.73 -4.58
CA ARG A 863 23.38 20.89 -4.98
C ARG A 863 22.87 20.05 -3.80
N GLY A 864 21.60 20.25 -3.44
CA GLY A 864 20.88 19.44 -2.46
C GLY A 864 19.79 20.22 -1.75
N SER A 865 18.60 19.64 -1.61
CA SER A 865 17.41 20.37 -1.12
C SER A 865 17.61 20.92 0.31
N CYS A 866 18.23 20.15 1.21
CA CYS A 866 18.55 20.60 2.56
C CYS A 866 19.51 21.79 2.57
N SER A 867 20.59 21.74 1.79
CA SER A 867 21.60 22.82 1.73
C SER A 867 21.00 24.09 1.13
N GLN A 868 20.25 23.96 0.02
CA GLN A 868 19.57 25.08 -0.62
C GLN A 868 18.52 25.73 0.30
N ARG A 869 17.69 24.94 0.98
CA ARG A 869 16.71 25.46 1.94
C ARG A 869 17.37 26.10 3.16
N ASN A 870 18.46 25.55 3.67
CA ASN A 870 19.23 26.18 4.76
C ASN A 870 19.83 27.52 4.34
N HIS A 871 20.35 27.61 3.11
CA HIS A 871 20.90 28.85 2.58
C HIS A 871 19.82 29.94 2.40
N ILE A 872 18.61 29.55 2.02
CA ILE A 872 17.45 30.45 2.04
C ILE A 872 17.16 30.92 3.47
N LEU A 873 17.18 30.03 4.47
CA LEU A 873 16.97 30.42 5.88
C LEU A 873 18.05 31.37 6.41
N ASP A 874 19.28 31.29 5.93
CA ASP A 874 20.37 32.20 6.32
C ASP A 874 20.15 33.64 5.83
N ASP A 875 19.45 33.82 4.71
CA ASP A 875 19.29 35.10 4.02
C ASP A 875 17.94 35.79 4.30
N ILE A 876 17.03 35.11 5.03
CA ILE A 876 15.74 35.68 5.44
C ILE A 876 15.94 36.62 6.62
N GLU A 877 15.70 37.90 6.39
CA GLU A 877 15.71 38.92 7.44
C GLU A 877 14.29 39.39 7.74
N GLY A 878 13.83 39.28 8.99
CA GLY A 878 12.61 39.94 9.48
C GLY A 878 11.29 39.46 8.88
N ALA A 879 11.19 38.20 8.45
CA ALA A 879 9.92 37.58 8.03
C ALA A 879 9.17 36.94 9.20
N ASP A 880 7.84 36.93 9.14
CA ASP A 880 7.00 36.24 10.14
C ASP A 880 6.77 34.77 9.73
N VAL A 881 6.55 34.54 8.45
CA VAL A 881 6.28 33.23 7.84
C VAL A 881 7.17 33.03 6.62
N VAL A 882 7.80 31.86 6.55
CA VAL A 882 8.50 31.40 5.35
C VAL A 882 7.69 30.28 4.69
N LEU A 883 7.37 30.43 3.40
CA LEU A 883 6.69 29.44 2.58
C LEU A 883 7.70 28.79 1.63
N PHE A 884 8.11 27.56 1.92
CA PHE A 884 8.90 26.76 0.98
C PHE A 884 8.01 26.12 -0.07
N LEU A 885 8.31 26.38 -1.33
CA LEU A 885 7.68 25.76 -2.48
C LEU A 885 8.73 24.99 -3.28
N ASP A 886 8.34 23.83 -3.81
CA ASP A 886 9.12 23.19 -4.88
C ASP A 886 8.96 23.99 -6.17
N ASP A 887 10.00 23.97 -7.01
CA ASP A 887 10.05 24.69 -8.28
C ASP A 887 9.05 24.20 -9.34
N ASP A 888 8.42 23.04 -9.12
CA ASP A 888 7.36 22.46 -9.95
C ASP A 888 5.99 22.42 -9.24
N PHE A 889 5.77 23.31 -8.26
CA PHE A 889 4.49 23.50 -7.59
C PHE A 889 3.73 24.73 -8.11
N LEU A 890 2.48 24.53 -8.54
CA LEU A 890 1.57 25.60 -8.99
C LEU A 890 0.49 25.88 -7.95
N MET A 891 0.46 27.11 -7.44
CA MET A 891 -0.49 27.54 -6.42
C MET A 891 -1.84 28.01 -7.00
N ALA A 892 -2.96 27.70 -6.33
CA ALA A 892 -4.23 28.39 -6.55
C ALA A 892 -4.11 29.90 -6.31
N PRO A 893 -4.88 30.75 -7.00
CA PRO A 893 -4.76 32.20 -6.85
C PRO A 893 -4.89 32.72 -5.41
N THR A 894 -5.59 32.01 -4.52
CA THR A 894 -5.79 32.40 -3.11
C THR A 894 -4.79 31.78 -2.13
N TYR A 895 -3.77 31.03 -2.59
CA TYR A 895 -2.92 30.21 -1.71
C TYR A 895 -2.19 31.02 -0.63
N ILE A 896 -1.58 32.16 -1.02
CA ILE A 896 -0.85 33.01 -0.09
C ILE A 896 -1.80 33.71 0.89
N GLU A 897 -2.96 34.18 0.40
CA GLU A 897 -4.01 34.81 1.22
C GLU A 897 -4.52 33.83 2.31
N GLU A 898 -4.77 32.57 1.94
CA GLU A 898 -5.20 31.53 2.89
C GLU A 898 -4.09 31.14 3.87
N THR A 899 -2.83 31.15 3.43
CA THR A 899 -1.67 30.92 4.30
C THR A 899 -1.59 32.02 5.37
N GLU A 900 -1.69 33.29 4.97
CA GLU A 900 -1.68 34.43 5.88
C GLU A 900 -2.85 34.36 6.87
N SER A 901 -4.06 34.07 6.38
CA SER A 901 -5.27 33.89 7.20
C SER A 901 -5.08 32.81 8.28
N LEU A 902 -4.51 31.66 7.92
CA LEU A 902 -4.27 30.55 8.84
C LEU A 902 -3.29 30.90 9.95
N PHE A 903 -2.13 31.47 9.61
CA PHE A 903 -1.09 31.82 10.60
C PHE A 903 -1.48 33.03 11.46
N ARG A 904 -2.35 33.89 10.96
CA ARG A 904 -2.92 35.00 11.73
C ARG A 904 -3.99 34.50 12.71
N GLY A 905 -4.90 33.62 12.27
CA GLY A 905 -5.97 33.09 13.12
C GLY A 905 -5.51 32.12 14.21
N HIS A 906 -4.35 31.47 14.03
CA HIS A 906 -3.89 30.40 14.91
C HIS A 906 -2.40 30.52 15.25
N ARG A 907 -2.10 30.95 16.48
CA ARG A 907 -0.72 31.16 16.97
C ARG A 907 0.00 29.87 17.35
N ASP A 908 -0.75 28.87 17.75
CA ASP A 908 -0.31 27.52 18.09
C ASP A 908 0.19 26.74 16.87
N ILE A 909 -0.24 27.13 15.67
CA ILE A 909 0.23 26.58 14.41
C ILE A 909 1.60 27.18 14.08
N ILE A 910 2.60 26.32 14.08
CA ILE A 910 3.99 26.65 13.72
C ILE A 910 4.32 26.25 12.29
N MET A 911 3.58 25.29 11.72
CA MET A 911 3.86 24.73 10.40
C MET A 911 2.56 24.28 9.75
N ALA A 912 2.39 24.63 8.48
CA ALA A 912 1.24 24.25 7.68
C ALA A 912 1.67 23.74 6.31
N THR A 913 0.86 22.86 5.72
CA THR A 913 1.02 22.39 4.34
C THR A 913 -0.30 22.57 3.61
N GLY A 914 -0.25 22.84 2.32
CA GLY A 914 -1.44 22.92 1.49
C GLY A 914 -1.93 21.56 0.99
N THR A 915 -3.19 21.51 0.57
CA THR A 915 -3.79 20.35 -0.10
C THR A 915 -3.34 20.28 -1.56
N VAL A 916 -2.67 19.19 -1.93
CA VAL A 916 -2.23 18.94 -3.32
C VAL A 916 -3.39 18.34 -4.13
N LEU A 917 -3.92 19.10 -5.09
CA LEU A 917 -5.06 18.74 -5.94
C LEU A 917 -4.74 17.59 -6.90
N ALA A 918 -3.55 17.62 -7.48
CA ALA A 918 -3.02 16.58 -8.34
C ALA A 918 -1.51 16.47 -8.13
N ASP A 919 -1.01 15.24 -8.00
CA ASP A 919 0.40 14.96 -7.76
C ASP A 919 0.99 14.10 -8.89
N GLY A 920 1.75 14.74 -9.77
CA GLY A 920 2.44 14.11 -10.90
C GLY A 920 3.60 13.19 -10.50
N ILE A 921 3.94 13.06 -9.20
CA ILE A 921 5.04 12.20 -8.76
C ILE A 921 4.86 10.75 -9.20
N THR A 922 3.62 10.24 -9.10
CA THR A 922 3.29 8.83 -9.29
C THR A 922 3.04 8.45 -10.77
N GLY A 923 2.66 9.42 -11.60
CA GLY A 923 2.40 9.26 -13.04
C GLY A 923 3.54 9.76 -13.94
N PRO A 924 3.27 10.00 -15.24
CA PRO A 924 4.26 10.53 -16.20
C PRO A 924 4.74 11.96 -15.88
N GLY A 925 4.09 12.66 -14.95
CA GLY A 925 4.24 14.09 -14.73
C GLY A 925 3.05 14.83 -15.32
N ILE A 926 2.72 16.00 -14.76
CA ILE A 926 1.65 16.88 -15.26
C ILE A 926 2.35 18.01 -16.03
N SER A 927 1.86 18.35 -17.22
CA SER A 927 2.40 19.47 -17.98
C SER A 927 2.07 20.80 -17.28
N VAL A 928 2.89 21.83 -17.45
CA VAL A 928 2.63 23.15 -16.85
C VAL A 928 1.25 23.69 -17.28
N GLN A 929 0.88 23.52 -18.54
CA GLN A 929 -0.41 23.99 -19.08
C GLN A 929 -1.60 23.25 -18.46
N ASP A 930 -1.51 21.92 -18.30
CA ASP A 930 -2.59 21.15 -17.66
C ASP A 930 -2.69 21.45 -16.17
N GLY A 931 -1.54 21.65 -15.51
CA GLY A 931 -1.50 22.10 -14.12
C GLY A 931 -2.15 23.46 -13.92
N MET A 932 -1.86 24.43 -14.79
CA MET A 932 -2.50 25.75 -14.76
C MET A 932 -4.02 25.65 -14.94
N LYS A 933 -4.52 24.84 -15.87
CA LYS A 933 -5.97 24.62 -16.05
C LYS A 933 -6.64 24.06 -14.80
N LEU A 934 -6.01 23.09 -14.13
CA LEU A 934 -6.54 22.49 -12.89
C LEU A 934 -6.65 23.51 -11.76
N VAL A 935 -5.66 24.39 -11.67
CA VAL A 935 -5.59 25.44 -10.66
C VAL A 935 -6.58 26.59 -10.96
N GLU A 936 -6.73 26.97 -12.23
CA GLU A 936 -7.66 28.02 -12.68
C GLU A 936 -9.14 27.59 -12.60
N ALA A 937 -9.44 26.29 -12.76
CA ALA A 937 -10.79 25.75 -12.62
C ALA A 937 -11.39 25.88 -11.21
N LYS A 938 -10.57 26.20 -10.19
CA LYS A 938 -10.96 26.27 -8.77
C LYS A 938 -11.35 27.67 -8.27
N GLY A 939 -11.84 28.55 -9.16
CA GLY A 939 -12.21 29.94 -8.86
C GLY A 939 -12.87 30.22 -7.50
N ARG A 940 -12.60 31.42 -6.94
CA ARG A 940 -13.00 31.94 -5.61
C ARG A 940 -14.24 31.27 -5.01
N ARG A 941 -14.06 30.31 -4.11
CA ARG A 941 -15.12 29.92 -3.16
C ARG A 941 -15.01 30.80 -1.92
N LYS A 942 -16.11 31.46 -1.56
CA LYS A 942 -16.20 32.21 -0.30
C LYS A 942 -16.01 31.25 0.89
N SER A 943 -15.16 31.64 1.83
CA SER A 943 -14.82 30.92 3.05
C SER A 943 -16.07 30.60 3.88
N GLU A 944 -16.49 29.33 3.92
CA GLU A 944 -17.45 28.83 4.92
C GLU A 944 -16.67 28.20 6.08
N LEU A 945 -16.93 28.73 7.28
CA LEU A 945 -16.20 28.55 8.56
C LEU A 945 -16.12 27.11 9.14
N ALA A 946 -16.49 26.06 8.40
CA ALA A 946 -16.51 24.70 8.93
C ALA A 946 -15.21 23.92 8.65
N ALA A 947 -14.26 24.01 9.59
CA ALA A 947 -12.99 23.27 9.72
C ALA A 947 -11.89 23.60 8.69
N MET A 948 -11.23 24.77 8.89
CA MET A 948 -10.15 25.33 8.08
C MET A 948 -8.90 24.44 7.91
N PHE A 949 -8.56 23.61 8.90
CA PHE A 949 -7.33 22.80 8.87
C PHE A 949 -7.46 21.45 9.60
N LYS A 950 -6.47 20.56 9.41
CA LYS A 950 -6.39 19.23 10.05
C LYS A 950 -4.98 18.98 10.59
N PRO A 951 -4.79 18.51 11.85
CA PRO A 951 -3.47 18.10 12.34
C PRO A 951 -2.87 16.94 11.52
N ILE A 952 -1.58 17.02 11.22
CA ILE A 952 -0.85 16.02 10.41
C ILE A 952 0.49 15.63 11.03
N TYR A 953 1.03 14.48 10.59
CA TYR A 953 2.32 13.99 11.08
C TYR A 953 3.52 14.78 10.57
N ASN A 954 3.46 15.38 9.39
CA ASN A 954 4.51 16.25 8.86
C ASN A 954 3.91 17.11 7.74
N ALA A 955 4.46 18.30 7.53
CA ALA A 955 4.17 19.07 6.33
C ALA A 955 4.82 18.39 5.12
N TYR A 956 4.24 18.58 3.95
CA TYR A 956 4.77 18.05 2.71
C TYR A 956 5.80 19.02 2.14
N GLY A 957 6.97 18.48 1.75
CA GLY A 957 8.11 19.31 1.34
C GLY A 957 7.83 20.28 0.19
N CYS A 958 6.86 19.97 -0.69
CA CYS A 958 6.59 20.80 -1.88
C CYS A 958 5.84 22.10 -1.58
N ASN A 959 5.23 22.26 -0.40
CA ASN A 959 4.39 23.42 -0.10
C ASN A 959 4.25 23.73 1.41
N MET A 960 5.37 23.73 2.13
CA MET A 960 5.40 23.91 3.58
C MET A 960 5.56 25.39 3.99
N ALA A 961 4.60 25.91 4.75
CA ALA A 961 4.67 27.21 5.40
C ALA A 961 5.09 27.04 6.87
N ILE A 962 6.02 27.85 7.35
CA ILE A 962 6.58 27.75 8.70
C ILE A 962 6.66 29.13 9.34
N ARG A 963 6.34 29.22 10.63
CA ARG A 963 6.55 30.42 11.44
C ARG A 963 8.03 30.59 11.76
N LEU A 964 8.64 31.68 11.31
CA LEU A 964 10.10 31.89 11.43
C LEU A 964 10.56 31.95 12.89
N SER A 965 9.73 32.46 13.79
CA SER A 965 10.03 32.51 15.22
C SER A 965 10.29 31.12 15.83
N ALA A 966 9.64 30.06 15.35
CA ALA A 966 9.88 28.70 15.79
C ALA A 966 11.24 28.16 15.31
N ILE A 967 11.65 28.52 14.08
CA ILE A 967 12.96 28.17 13.51
C ILE A 967 14.07 28.86 14.31
N ILE A 968 13.94 30.16 14.55
CA ILE A 968 14.92 30.97 15.29
C ILE A 968 15.03 30.49 16.74
N ALA A 969 13.89 30.31 17.43
CA ALA A 969 13.87 29.90 18.84
C ALA A 969 14.47 28.50 19.06
N GLY A 970 14.29 27.58 18.10
CA GLY A 970 14.86 26.24 18.16
C GLY A 970 16.22 26.07 17.50
N ASN A 971 16.75 27.13 16.85
CA ASN A 971 17.88 27.06 15.93
C ASN A 971 17.79 25.84 14.99
N VAL A 972 16.61 25.63 14.41
CA VAL A 972 16.29 24.41 13.63
C VAL A 972 16.75 24.58 12.19
N ARG A 973 17.48 23.58 11.67
CA ARG A 973 17.96 23.54 10.28
C ARG A 973 17.55 22.23 9.61
N PHE A 974 17.45 22.24 8.28
CA PHE A 974 17.32 21.01 7.50
C PHE A 974 18.60 20.18 7.64
N ASP A 975 18.47 18.86 7.79
CA ASP A 975 19.61 17.97 8.01
C ASP A 975 20.38 17.72 6.72
N GLU A 976 21.54 18.36 6.58
CA GLU A 976 22.42 18.20 5.41
C GLU A 976 23.08 16.82 5.34
N ASN A 977 22.97 15.98 6.39
CA ASN A 977 23.34 14.58 6.28
C ASN A 977 22.37 13.77 5.41
N LEU A 978 21.28 14.37 4.92
CA LEU A 978 20.40 13.82 3.90
C LEU A 978 20.78 14.41 2.52
N PRO A 979 21.74 13.82 1.79
CA PRO A 979 22.24 14.37 0.54
C PRO A 979 21.24 14.26 -0.63
N ALA A 980 21.57 14.92 -1.73
CA ALA A 980 20.77 14.98 -2.97
C ALA A 980 19.37 15.59 -2.75
N TYR A 981 18.29 14.91 -3.14
CA TYR A 981 16.91 15.44 -3.02
C TYR A 981 16.42 15.50 -1.57
N GLY A 982 17.22 15.06 -0.59
CA GLY A 982 16.89 15.19 0.84
C GLY A 982 15.87 14.19 1.38
N TRP A 983 15.30 13.30 0.56
CA TRP A 983 14.15 12.43 0.88
C TRP A 983 13.90 12.14 2.38
N LEU A 984 12.73 12.58 2.88
CA LEU A 984 12.29 12.60 4.29
C LEU A 984 12.87 13.77 5.12
N GLU A 985 13.49 14.75 4.48
CA GLU A 985 13.91 15.99 5.13
C GLU A 985 12.71 16.77 5.69
N ASP A 986 11.59 16.74 4.98
CA ASP A 986 10.32 17.34 5.38
C ASP A 986 9.78 16.71 6.66
N VAL A 987 9.88 15.37 6.79
CA VAL A 987 9.51 14.64 8.01
C VAL A 987 10.44 15.01 9.16
N ASP A 988 11.76 14.99 8.96
CA ASP A 988 12.73 15.33 10.00
C ASP A 988 12.49 16.74 10.55
N PHE A 989 12.43 17.72 9.64
CA PHE A 989 12.24 19.13 9.97
C PHE A 989 10.90 19.37 10.67
N SER A 990 9.80 18.80 10.15
CA SER A 990 8.46 18.88 10.75
C SER A 990 8.40 18.29 12.16
N ARG A 991 9.21 17.26 12.47
CA ARG A 991 9.21 16.58 13.77
C ARG A 991 10.13 17.20 14.80
N ILE A 992 11.15 17.94 14.36
CA ILE A 992 11.89 18.84 15.24
C ILE A 992 11.00 20.01 15.63
N LEU A 993 10.37 20.65 14.64
CA LEU A 993 9.51 21.81 14.88
C LEU A 993 8.26 21.48 15.69
N ALA A 994 7.68 20.28 15.57
CA ALA A 994 6.51 19.82 16.36
C ALA A 994 6.63 20.01 17.87
N ARG A 995 7.85 20.18 18.40
CA ARG A 995 8.11 20.44 19.83
C ARG A 995 7.71 21.87 20.24
N TYR A 996 7.53 22.77 19.29
CA TYR A 996 7.24 24.18 19.48
C TYR A 996 5.78 24.54 19.16
N GLY A 997 4.99 23.64 18.56
CA GLY A 997 3.56 23.85 18.27
C GLY A 997 2.95 22.79 17.34
N GLU A 998 1.78 23.08 16.81
CA GLU A 998 1.03 22.17 15.92
C GLU A 998 1.48 22.24 14.46
N VAL A 999 1.43 21.07 13.80
CA VAL A 999 1.67 20.92 12.36
C VAL A 999 0.37 20.49 11.69
N VAL A 1000 -0.09 21.27 10.72
CA VAL A 1000 -1.44 21.13 10.15
C VAL A 1000 -1.45 21.09 8.61
N CYS A 1001 -2.55 20.60 8.04
CA CYS A 1001 -2.88 20.74 6.63
C CYS A 1001 -4.01 21.76 6.48
N GLY A 1002 -3.76 22.84 5.75
CA GLY A 1002 -4.78 23.81 5.36
C GLY A 1002 -5.60 23.26 4.19
N LYS A 1003 -6.92 23.16 4.34
CA LYS A 1003 -7.77 22.61 3.26
C LYS A 1003 -7.93 23.56 2.08
N GLN A 1004 -7.87 24.87 2.34
CA GLN A 1004 -8.08 25.93 1.34
C GLN A 1004 -6.78 26.37 0.66
N MET A 1005 -5.63 26.00 1.23
CA MET A 1005 -4.31 26.15 0.61
C MET A 1005 -4.16 25.09 -0.50
N GLU A 1006 -4.78 25.29 -1.67
CA GLU A 1006 -4.81 24.30 -2.76
C GLU A 1006 -3.75 24.56 -3.83
N GLY A 1007 -3.10 23.51 -4.34
CA GLY A 1007 -2.16 23.63 -5.46
C GLY A 1007 -1.90 22.31 -6.18
N VAL A 1008 -1.24 22.37 -7.34
CA VAL A 1008 -0.89 21.20 -8.15
C VAL A 1008 0.60 21.00 -8.13
N HIS A 1009 1.04 19.77 -7.85
CA HIS A 1009 2.43 19.38 -7.94
C HIS A 1009 2.69 18.68 -9.27
N LEU A 1010 3.46 19.31 -10.16
CA LEU A 1010 3.65 18.83 -11.53
C LEU A 1010 4.44 17.51 -11.58
N GLY A 1011 5.35 17.29 -10.63
CA GLY A 1011 6.09 16.03 -10.50
C GLY A 1011 7.06 15.78 -11.65
N ALA A 1012 7.78 16.82 -12.06
CA ALA A 1012 8.70 16.82 -13.19
C ALA A 1012 9.80 15.76 -13.05
N LYS A 1013 10.12 15.09 -14.16
CA LYS A 1013 11.08 13.96 -14.18
C LYS A 1013 12.53 14.40 -14.35
N MET A 1014 12.78 15.61 -14.87
CA MET A 1014 14.13 16.15 -15.01
C MET A 1014 14.71 16.50 -13.63
N GLY A 1015 15.97 16.14 -13.40
CA GLY A 1015 16.70 16.37 -12.14
C GLY A 1015 16.52 15.32 -11.04
N ARG A 1016 15.74 14.24 -11.26
CA ARG A 1016 15.53 13.18 -10.24
C ARG A 1016 16.78 12.34 -9.96
N THR A 1017 16.91 11.93 -8.70
CA THR A 1017 17.92 10.99 -8.22
C THR A 1017 17.81 9.64 -8.95
N PRO A 1018 18.94 9.01 -9.37
CA PRO A 1018 18.97 7.67 -9.95
C PRO A 1018 18.21 6.63 -9.13
N GLY A 1019 17.64 5.62 -9.80
CA GLY A 1019 16.84 4.57 -9.17
C GLY A 1019 17.58 3.87 -8.02
N VAL A 1020 18.86 3.57 -8.20
CA VAL A 1020 19.73 2.94 -7.18
C VAL A 1020 19.87 3.82 -5.95
N ARG A 1021 20.26 5.08 -6.13
CA ARG A 1021 20.41 6.05 -5.05
C ARG A 1021 19.11 6.24 -4.27
N PHE A 1022 17.98 6.42 -4.97
CA PHE A 1022 16.68 6.56 -4.33
C PHE A 1022 16.28 5.29 -3.55
N GLY A 1023 16.52 4.09 -4.11
CA GLY A 1023 16.28 2.83 -3.41
C GLY A 1023 17.12 2.69 -2.13
N TYR A 1024 18.38 3.10 -2.16
CA TYR A 1024 19.21 3.09 -0.96
C TYR A 1024 18.65 4.02 0.12
N SER A 1025 18.25 5.25 -0.25
CA SER A 1025 17.60 6.20 0.67
C SER A 1025 16.29 5.67 1.26
N GLN A 1026 15.54 4.82 0.54
CA GLN A 1026 14.29 4.19 1.02
C GLN A 1026 14.45 3.37 2.30
N ILE A 1027 15.67 2.95 2.63
CA ILE A 1027 16.01 2.19 3.83
C ILE A 1027 16.94 2.99 4.74
N ALA A 1028 17.97 3.63 4.17
CA ALA A 1028 18.97 4.37 4.95
C ALA A 1028 18.37 5.54 5.74
N ASN A 1029 17.55 6.37 5.09
CA ASN A 1029 17.02 7.60 5.70
C ASN A 1029 16.05 7.30 6.86
N PRO A 1030 15.04 6.40 6.73
CA PRO A 1030 14.14 6.09 7.86
C PRO A 1030 14.89 5.52 9.07
N ILE A 1031 15.91 4.68 8.86
CA ILE A 1031 16.71 4.11 9.95
C ILE A 1031 17.58 5.19 10.61
N TYR A 1032 18.18 6.08 9.82
CA TYR A 1032 18.92 7.22 10.34
C TYR A 1032 18.02 8.15 11.17
N LEU A 1033 16.86 8.56 10.65
CA LEU A 1033 15.92 9.43 11.37
C LEU A 1033 15.34 8.77 12.63
N MET A 1034 15.17 7.45 12.61
CA MET A 1034 14.81 6.67 13.79
C MET A 1034 15.93 6.70 14.85
N ARG A 1035 17.20 6.59 14.46
CA ARG A 1035 18.35 6.75 15.37
C ARG A 1035 18.43 8.18 15.92
N LYS A 1036 18.13 9.19 15.08
CA LYS A 1036 18.03 10.62 15.44
C LYS A 1036 16.82 10.94 16.34
N ARG A 1037 15.87 10.00 16.48
CA ARG A 1037 14.61 10.13 17.25
C ARG A 1037 13.64 11.18 16.70
N THR A 1038 13.73 11.53 15.42
CA THR A 1038 12.78 12.41 14.73
C THR A 1038 11.70 11.62 14.01
N MET A 1039 11.93 10.33 13.74
CA MET A 1039 10.94 9.41 13.18
C MET A 1039 10.63 8.24 14.14
N SER A 1040 9.36 7.86 14.25
CA SER A 1040 8.97 6.69 15.06
C SER A 1040 9.30 5.37 14.36
N ILE A 1041 9.61 4.33 15.14
CA ILE A 1041 9.91 2.98 14.61
C ILE A 1041 8.77 2.44 13.73
N ARG A 1042 7.52 2.67 14.14
CA ARG A 1042 6.34 2.22 13.37
C ARG A 1042 6.27 2.92 12.02
N TYR A 1043 6.44 4.24 12.00
CA TYR A 1043 6.40 5.02 10.77
C TYR A 1043 7.55 4.65 9.82
N ALA A 1044 8.77 4.51 10.36
CA ALA A 1044 9.93 4.06 9.60
C ALA A 1044 9.74 2.64 9.03
N GLY A 1045 9.24 1.69 9.85
CA GLY A 1045 8.99 0.32 9.42
C GLY A 1045 7.93 0.22 8.32
N VAL A 1046 6.80 0.93 8.46
CA VAL A 1046 5.75 0.97 7.43
C VAL A 1046 6.28 1.57 6.13
N GLN A 1047 7.05 2.65 6.19
CA GLN A 1047 7.70 3.27 5.03
C GLN A 1047 8.63 2.28 4.29
N ILE A 1048 9.53 1.64 5.02
CA ILE A 1048 10.48 0.66 4.47
C ILE A 1048 9.73 -0.50 3.82
N VAL A 1049 8.79 -1.13 4.54
CA VAL A 1049 8.05 -2.30 4.05
C VAL A 1049 7.22 -1.96 2.83
N ARG A 1050 6.48 -0.83 2.85
CA ARG A 1050 5.67 -0.39 1.72
C ARG A 1050 6.50 -0.17 0.46
N ASN A 1051 7.65 0.52 0.59
CA ASN A 1051 8.53 0.81 -0.53
C ASN A 1051 9.22 -0.45 -1.07
N LEU A 1052 9.71 -1.32 -0.17
CA LEU A 1052 10.34 -2.59 -0.55
C LEU A 1052 9.34 -3.51 -1.25
N ALA A 1053 8.13 -3.67 -0.71
CA ALA A 1053 7.07 -4.47 -1.33
C ALA A 1053 6.65 -3.90 -2.69
N ALA A 1054 6.47 -2.58 -2.78
CA ALA A 1054 6.12 -1.94 -4.05
C ALA A 1054 7.20 -2.14 -5.11
N ASN A 1055 8.49 -2.02 -4.76
CA ASN A 1055 9.57 -2.28 -5.70
C ASN A 1055 9.64 -3.77 -6.07
N LEU A 1056 9.52 -4.69 -5.11
CA LEU A 1056 9.58 -6.12 -5.37
C LEU A 1056 8.45 -6.62 -6.28
N VAL A 1057 7.22 -6.14 -6.07
CA VAL A 1057 6.05 -6.52 -6.88
C VAL A 1057 6.09 -5.84 -8.26
N LYS A 1058 6.46 -4.56 -8.32
CA LYS A 1058 6.42 -3.79 -9.58
C LYS A 1058 7.65 -3.98 -10.47
N VAL A 1059 8.73 -4.61 -10.00
CA VAL A 1059 9.87 -5.01 -10.86
C VAL A 1059 9.41 -5.94 -11.99
N TRP A 1060 8.36 -6.72 -11.80
CA TRP A 1060 7.87 -7.69 -12.79
C TRP A 1060 7.03 -7.07 -13.91
N LYS A 1061 6.45 -5.89 -13.67
CA LYS A 1061 5.73 -5.08 -14.66
C LYS A 1061 6.01 -3.59 -14.36
N PRO A 1062 7.24 -3.12 -14.62
CA PRO A 1062 7.66 -1.79 -14.23
C PRO A 1062 6.89 -0.75 -15.03
N GLU A 1063 6.52 0.34 -14.36
CA GLU A 1063 5.99 1.51 -15.06
C GLU A 1063 7.10 2.13 -15.93
N PRO A 1064 6.82 2.58 -17.18
CA PRO A 1064 7.84 3.10 -18.09
C PRO A 1064 8.71 4.24 -17.53
N TRP A 1065 8.17 5.01 -16.59
CA TRP A 1065 8.80 6.18 -15.98
C TRP A 1065 9.45 5.93 -14.60
N VAL A 1066 9.53 4.67 -14.14
CA VAL A 1066 10.15 4.33 -12.85
C VAL A 1066 11.16 3.19 -12.98
N ASP A 1067 12.42 3.46 -12.65
CA ASP A 1067 13.46 2.43 -12.55
C ASP A 1067 13.28 1.57 -11.28
N ARG A 1068 12.40 0.56 -11.37
CA ARG A 1068 12.12 -0.38 -10.29
C ARG A 1068 13.30 -1.30 -10.00
N LYS A 1069 14.08 -1.68 -11.03
CA LYS A 1069 15.22 -2.59 -10.89
C LYS A 1069 16.38 -1.92 -10.15
N GLY A 1070 16.71 -0.67 -10.50
CA GLY A 1070 17.69 0.12 -9.77
C GLY A 1070 17.28 0.35 -8.33
N ARG A 1071 16.01 0.70 -8.07
CA ARG A 1071 15.50 0.85 -6.69
C ARG A 1071 15.66 -0.42 -5.86
N LEU A 1072 15.33 -1.59 -6.42
CA LEU A 1072 15.52 -2.86 -5.71
C LEU A 1072 17.00 -3.15 -5.41
N ARG A 1073 17.91 -2.80 -6.34
CA ARG A 1073 19.37 -2.88 -6.11
C ARG A 1073 19.82 -1.95 -5.00
N GLY A 1074 19.34 -0.70 -4.98
CA GLY A 1074 19.58 0.26 -3.91
C GLY A 1074 19.11 -0.24 -2.55
N ASN A 1075 17.89 -0.80 -2.49
CA ASN A 1075 17.34 -1.43 -1.29
C ASN A 1075 18.26 -2.57 -0.79
N ALA A 1076 18.75 -3.42 -1.69
CA ALA A 1076 19.66 -4.52 -1.31
C ALA A 1076 20.99 -4.01 -0.73
N LEU A 1077 21.58 -2.97 -1.33
CA LEU A 1077 22.80 -2.32 -0.82
C LEU A 1077 22.59 -1.71 0.56
N ALA A 1078 21.47 -1.00 0.78
CA ALA A 1078 21.17 -0.45 2.09
C ALA A 1078 20.93 -1.55 3.14
N CYS A 1079 20.28 -2.67 2.78
CA CYS A 1079 20.16 -3.81 3.68
C CYS A 1079 21.53 -4.42 4.04
N LEU A 1080 22.46 -4.51 3.09
CA LEU A 1080 23.82 -4.99 3.33
C LEU A 1080 24.59 -4.04 4.27
N ASP A 1081 24.51 -2.74 4.04
CA ASP A 1081 25.13 -1.72 4.89
C ASP A 1081 24.52 -1.71 6.31
N LEU A 1082 23.22 -2.01 6.42
CA LEU A 1082 22.56 -2.20 7.72
C LEU A 1082 23.09 -3.42 8.46
N LEU A 1083 23.25 -4.56 7.78
CA LEU A 1083 23.75 -5.80 8.36
C LEU A 1083 25.24 -5.72 8.76
N THR A 1084 26.03 -4.96 8.01
CA THR A 1084 27.46 -4.74 8.27
C THR A 1084 27.73 -3.59 9.24
N GLY A 1085 26.70 -2.87 9.68
CA GLY A 1085 26.80 -1.73 10.59
C GLY A 1085 27.34 -0.43 9.96
N ARG A 1086 27.47 -0.38 8.62
CA ARG A 1086 28.02 0.75 7.86
C ARG A 1086 26.96 1.71 7.30
N LEU A 1087 25.68 1.45 7.57
CA LEU A 1087 24.58 2.25 7.06
C LEU A 1087 24.67 3.72 7.49
N ALA A 1088 24.94 4.58 6.52
CA ALA A 1088 24.81 6.03 6.62
C ALA A 1088 24.08 6.57 5.38
N PRO A 1089 23.25 7.63 5.51
CA PRO A 1089 22.61 8.26 4.36
C PRO A 1089 23.61 8.82 3.34
N ALA A 1090 24.75 9.33 3.81
CA ALA A 1090 25.84 9.88 2.98
C ALA A 1090 26.40 8.87 1.95
N ASN A 1091 26.34 7.56 2.24
CA ASN A 1091 26.83 6.51 1.33
C ASN A 1091 26.11 6.54 -0.02
N VAL A 1092 24.92 7.16 -0.11
CA VAL A 1092 24.18 7.27 -1.37
C VAL A 1092 24.93 8.06 -2.45
N GLU A 1093 25.82 8.97 -2.07
CA GLU A 1093 26.61 9.76 -3.03
C GLU A 1093 27.69 8.93 -3.71
N ALA A 1094 28.14 7.85 -3.04
CA ALA A 1094 29.14 6.91 -3.56
C ALA A 1094 28.53 5.78 -4.42
N LEU A 1095 27.21 5.79 -4.63
CA LEU A 1095 26.51 4.79 -5.45
C LEU A 1095 26.32 5.29 -6.87
N ASP A 1096 26.79 4.53 -7.86
CA ASP A 1096 26.56 4.79 -9.28
C ASP A 1096 25.38 4.01 -9.87
#